data_AF-A0A2T7UIH1-F1
#
_entry.id   AF-A0A2T7UIH1-F1
#
_cell.length_a   1.000
_cell.length_b   1.000
_cell.length_c   1.000
_cell.angle_alpha   90.00
_cell.angle_beta   90.00
_cell.angle_gamma   90.00
#
_symmetry.space_group_name_H-M   'P 1'
#
loop_
_entity.id
_entity.type
_entity.pdbx_description
1 polymer ?
#
loop_
_entity_poly.entity_id
_entity_poly.type
_entity_poly.pdbx_seq_one_letter_code
_entity_poly.pdbx_strand_id
1 'polypeptide(L)'
;MAKSKMKSKGKVALQSSDFNSASEKTMQTQELAAAMPFNAHLGFEHGIDSAMHPKVGQTIQPESRLPTGSTLTESQGTPKTGSMAAEGLNAGIGSLDRVRVDSSGQMLTTNQGVPISDNQNSLKDGLRGPVLLEDFILREKITHFDHERIPERIVHARGSGAHGYFECYEPLTQVTQAAPFQEEGKKTPVFVRFSTVAGERGSKDTARDVRGFAVKFYTDEGNWDLVGNNMPVFFIQDAIKFPDLIHAVKPEPHHQMPQAASAHDTFWDFVSLMPESTHMLMWAMSDRAIPRSYATMEGFGVHTFRLVNAQNESVFVKFHWKPKFGTHSMVWDEAVKISGADPDYHRRDLWERIESGAFPEWELGLQIFTEEQAAKFSFDVLDATKLIPEELVPVKLVGRMVLNRNPDNFFAETEQVAFCAAHVIPGIDFSNDPLLAGRIHSYMDTQISRLGGPNFHELPINSPVNPVHNNQRDGMHRQAIPRGRVSYEPNSLGGGCPFQAGAEQGFVTVPERMQAKQLQAKVRGKPEKFADHYTQAKLFFNSQTPVEQAHIAAAFRFELSKLTVPAIRQRMVSSLRNVSQALAQQVADGLGMTSMPPAMPLALAKPSKPEVSVSPLLSLTARPGEGSIAGLKIAILAAHGMLGQSAAAVHAELTALGATPCFVAPHIGEVQTSDQVPVVADASLENEPGFLFDALVLPEGEQAVQNLASDPHTLDFIKDTYRHGKTLLSLGASQALLAAAGVPSQVAAGKLDQGLIIEETYTDEVQDAFIQALALQRHPQREAALLQNQGARS
;
A
#
# COMPACT_ATOMS: atom_id res chain seq x y z
N MET A 1 19.86 -56.80 -85.85
CA MET A 1 20.71 -57.99 -85.59
C MET A 1 21.28 -57.90 -84.18
N ALA A 2 21.44 -59.06 -83.55
CA ALA A 2 21.56 -59.30 -82.11
C ALA A 2 22.71 -58.64 -81.35
N LYS A 3 22.48 -58.44 -80.03
CA LYS A 3 23.25 -58.89 -78.84
C LYS A 3 22.93 -57.91 -77.68
N SER A 4 22.67 -58.26 -76.42
CA SER A 4 22.68 -59.49 -75.62
C SER A 4 22.00 -59.16 -74.27
N LYS A 5 21.03 -59.97 -73.81
CA LYS A 5 20.52 -60.06 -72.41
C LYS A 5 21.66 -60.60 -71.50
N MET A 6 21.74 -60.55 -70.16
CA MET A 6 20.92 -60.20 -68.97
C MET A 6 21.94 -60.32 -67.79
N LYS A 7 21.89 -59.58 -66.68
CA LYS A 7 21.07 -59.86 -65.48
C LYS A 7 21.23 -58.73 -64.44
N SER A 8 20.12 -58.46 -63.77
CA SER A 8 19.86 -57.50 -62.68
C SER A 8 20.55 -57.82 -61.35
N LYS A 9 20.88 -56.78 -60.57
CA LYS A 9 20.68 -56.71 -59.10
C LYS A 9 20.65 -55.24 -58.63
N GLY A 10 19.59 -54.86 -57.91
CA GLY A 10 19.57 -53.74 -56.95
C GLY A 10 19.25 -52.34 -57.50
N LYS A 11 17.95 -52.01 -57.66
CA LYS A 11 17.48 -50.63 -57.49
C LYS A 11 17.55 -50.31 -56.01
N VAL A 12 18.50 -49.47 -55.59
CA VAL A 12 18.35 -48.70 -54.35
C VAL A 12 17.50 -47.49 -54.71
N ALA A 13 16.25 -47.51 -54.28
CA ALA A 13 15.41 -46.33 -54.26
C ALA A 13 15.96 -45.40 -53.16
N LEU A 14 16.61 -44.31 -53.57
CA LEU A 14 16.80 -43.16 -52.70
C LEU A 14 15.45 -42.45 -52.60
N GLN A 15 14.80 -42.61 -51.45
CA GLN A 15 13.62 -41.83 -51.09
C GLN A 15 14.01 -40.36 -50.94
N SER A 16 13.15 -39.50 -51.47
CA SER A 16 13.28 -38.06 -51.61
C SER A 16 12.89 -37.30 -50.32
N SER A 17 13.82 -37.11 -49.38
CA SER A 17 13.51 -36.34 -48.15
C SER A 17 14.62 -35.44 -47.61
N ASP A 18 15.59 -35.02 -48.42
CA ASP A 18 16.63 -34.07 -47.99
C ASP A 18 16.75 -32.90 -48.97
N PHE A 19 15.79 -31.97 -48.91
CA PHE A 19 16.22 -30.57 -49.00
C PHE A 19 16.94 -30.28 -47.67
N ASN A 20 18.20 -29.87 -47.74
CA ASN A 20 18.98 -29.49 -46.57
C ASN A 20 18.19 -28.40 -45.80
N SER A 21 17.67 -28.69 -44.62
CA SER A 21 16.84 -27.76 -43.81
C SER A 21 17.57 -26.44 -43.53
N ALA A 22 18.90 -26.44 -43.56
CA ALA A 22 19.70 -25.22 -43.53
C ALA A 22 19.53 -24.37 -44.80
N SER A 23 19.56 -25.00 -45.98
CA SER A 23 19.30 -24.34 -47.26
C SER A 23 17.86 -23.82 -47.35
N GLU A 24 16.88 -24.59 -46.86
CA GLU A 24 15.48 -24.16 -46.78
C GLU A 24 15.32 -22.94 -45.85
N LYS A 25 15.91 -22.98 -44.65
CA LYS A 25 15.93 -21.83 -43.75
C LYS A 25 16.59 -20.62 -44.40
N THR A 26 17.72 -20.78 -45.09
CA THR A 26 18.39 -19.68 -45.79
C THR A 26 17.50 -19.08 -46.88
N MET A 27 16.87 -19.91 -47.70
CA MET A 27 15.96 -19.47 -48.76
C MET A 27 14.76 -18.70 -48.18
N GLN A 28 14.05 -19.29 -47.22
CA GLN A 28 12.88 -18.64 -46.60
C GLN A 28 13.26 -17.38 -45.80
N THR A 29 14.47 -17.32 -45.22
CA THR A 29 14.97 -16.09 -44.58
C THR A 29 15.22 -14.99 -45.60
N GLN A 30 15.79 -15.34 -46.76
CA GLN A 30 15.98 -14.41 -47.86
C GLN A 30 14.64 -13.89 -48.39
N GLU A 31 13.65 -14.77 -48.57
CA GLU A 31 12.29 -14.41 -49.01
C GLU A 31 11.58 -13.50 -48.00
N LEU A 32 11.61 -13.86 -46.71
CA LEU A 32 11.05 -13.03 -45.63
C LEU A 32 11.67 -11.63 -45.60
N ALA A 33 13.00 -11.56 -45.69
CA ALA A 33 13.69 -10.28 -45.68
C ALA A 33 13.42 -9.46 -46.95
N ALA A 34 13.38 -10.11 -48.13
CA ALA A 34 13.11 -9.46 -49.41
C ALA A 34 11.66 -8.92 -49.52
N ALA A 35 10.72 -9.49 -48.76
CA ALA A 35 9.35 -8.97 -48.65
C ALA A 35 9.26 -7.62 -47.92
N MET A 36 10.31 -7.18 -47.22
CA MET A 36 10.44 -5.84 -46.64
C MET A 36 11.64 -5.09 -47.28
N PRO A 37 11.52 -4.65 -48.55
CA PRO A 37 12.64 -4.04 -49.28
C PRO A 37 13.09 -2.68 -48.72
N PHE A 38 12.23 -1.99 -47.97
CA PHE A 38 12.50 -0.73 -47.28
C PHE A 38 11.55 -0.53 -46.10
N ASN A 39 11.84 0.43 -45.22
CA ASN A 39 10.92 0.86 -44.16
C ASN A 39 9.82 1.75 -44.75
N ALA A 40 8.62 1.21 -44.95
CA ALA A 40 7.47 1.96 -45.46
C ALA A 40 6.98 3.07 -44.50
N HIS A 41 7.38 3.04 -43.23
CA HIS A 41 6.93 3.98 -42.22
C HIS A 41 7.84 5.18 -41.99
N LEU A 42 9.01 5.21 -42.63
CA LEU A 42 9.99 6.28 -42.46
C LEU A 42 9.39 7.68 -42.68
N GLY A 43 8.47 7.82 -43.63
CA GLY A 43 7.78 9.10 -43.89
C GLY A 43 6.86 9.55 -42.76
N PHE A 44 6.33 8.63 -41.95
CA PHE A 44 5.45 8.90 -40.80
C PHE A 44 6.24 9.19 -39.51
N GLU A 45 7.57 9.17 -39.52
CA GLU A 45 8.38 9.56 -38.36
C GLU A 45 8.51 11.08 -38.23
N HIS A 46 8.02 11.83 -39.22
CA HIS A 46 8.19 13.27 -39.32
C HIS A 46 6.85 14.01 -39.27
N GLY A 47 6.85 15.17 -38.61
CA GLY A 47 5.68 16.05 -38.50
C GLY A 47 4.82 15.77 -37.28
N ILE A 48 4.12 16.82 -36.83
CA ILE A 48 3.28 16.76 -35.62
C ILE A 48 2.10 15.80 -35.78
N ASP A 49 1.48 15.76 -36.97
CA ASP A 49 0.32 14.89 -37.22
C ASP A 49 0.68 13.42 -37.08
N SER A 50 1.86 13.02 -37.55
CA SER A 50 2.35 11.65 -37.45
C SER A 50 2.79 11.30 -36.03
N ALA A 51 3.37 12.24 -35.29
CA ALA A 51 3.68 12.07 -33.86
C ALA A 51 2.42 11.89 -33.01
N MET A 52 1.32 12.52 -33.42
CA MET A 52 0.01 12.41 -32.78
C MET A 52 -0.77 11.15 -33.16
N HIS A 53 -0.50 10.59 -34.34
CA HIS A 53 -1.19 9.42 -34.88
C HIS A 53 -0.21 8.38 -35.42
N PRO A 54 0.63 7.77 -34.55
CA PRO A 54 1.59 6.77 -34.96
C PRO A 54 0.90 5.59 -35.68
N LYS A 55 1.55 5.07 -36.72
CA LYS A 55 1.01 3.95 -37.53
C LYS A 55 1.43 2.60 -36.95
N VAL A 56 0.56 1.59 -37.06
CA VAL A 56 0.89 0.19 -36.74
C VAL A 56 2.11 -0.23 -37.54
N GLY A 57 3.07 -0.94 -36.94
CA GLY A 57 4.31 -1.39 -37.59
C GLY A 57 4.06 -2.42 -38.71
N GLN A 58 4.91 -2.40 -39.75
CA GLN A 58 4.77 -3.32 -40.88
C GLN A 58 5.29 -4.69 -40.46
N THR A 59 4.51 -5.74 -40.75
CA THR A 59 4.92 -7.12 -40.51
C THR A 59 4.76 -7.97 -41.76
N ILE A 60 5.58 -9.01 -41.88
CA ILE A 60 5.46 -10.06 -42.90
C ILE A 60 5.40 -11.40 -42.18
N GLN A 61 4.36 -12.17 -42.47
CA GLN A 61 4.23 -13.52 -41.95
C GLN A 61 5.21 -14.45 -42.70
N PRO A 62 6.10 -15.17 -41.99
CA PRO A 62 7.02 -16.10 -42.63
C PRO A 62 6.26 -17.34 -43.14
N GLU A 63 6.76 -17.95 -44.22
CA GLU A 63 6.17 -19.17 -44.80
C GLU A 63 6.20 -20.37 -43.85
N SER A 64 7.20 -20.39 -42.96
CA SER A 64 7.34 -21.40 -41.91
C SER A 64 7.98 -20.80 -40.66
N ARG A 65 8.15 -21.62 -39.63
CA ARG A 65 8.83 -21.22 -38.39
C ARG A 65 10.35 -21.14 -38.55
N LEU A 66 10.93 -21.70 -39.61
CA LEU A 66 12.38 -21.84 -39.78
C LEU A 66 13.13 -20.50 -39.81
N PRO A 67 12.70 -19.45 -40.55
CA PRO A 67 13.43 -18.19 -40.64
C PRO A 67 13.60 -17.48 -39.30
N THR A 68 12.58 -17.58 -38.43
CA THR A 68 12.53 -16.90 -37.13
C THR A 68 13.07 -17.76 -35.98
N GLY A 69 13.40 -19.03 -36.23
CA GLY A 69 13.93 -19.95 -35.20
C GLY A 69 15.37 -19.63 -34.79
N SER A 70 15.71 -19.86 -33.52
CA SER A 70 17.08 -19.65 -33.01
C SER A 70 18.07 -20.67 -33.59
N THR A 71 17.62 -21.91 -33.79
CA THR A 71 18.42 -23.02 -34.32
C THR A 71 17.53 -23.96 -35.15
N LEU A 72 18.11 -24.75 -36.06
CA LEU A 72 17.40 -25.77 -36.83
C LEU A 72 16.94 -26.95 -35.95
N THR A 73 17.52 -27.12 -34.77
CA THR A 73 17.28 -28.24 -33.87
C THR A 73 16.33 -27.88 -32.71
N GLU A 74 15.60 -26.77 -32.80
CA GLU A 74 14.70 -26.32 -31.71
C GLU A 74 13.52 -27.29 -31.48
N SER A 75 13.26 -28.20 -32.42
CA SER A 75 12.29 -29.30 -32.30
C SER A 75 12.82 -30.52 -31.55
N GLN A 76 14.13 -30.60 -31.28
CA GLN A 76 14.73 -31.73 -30.59
C GLN A 76 14.56 -31.59 -29.08
N GLY A 77 13.54 -32.26 -28.56
CA GLY A 77 13.16 -32.16 -27.15
C GLY A 77 13.87 -33.16 -26.24
N THR A 78 14.08 -32.74 -25.00
CA THR A 78 14.48 -33.55 -23.86
C THR A 78 13.62 -33.15 -22.66
N PRO A 79 13.63 -33.88 -21.54
CA PRO A 79 12.98 -33.39 -20.32
C PRO A 79 13.41 -31.98 -19.89
N LYS A 80 14.65 -31.55 -20.21
CA LYS A 80 15.15 -30.21 -19.86
C LYS A 80 14.83 -29.14 -20.90
N THR A 81 14.95 -29.46 -22.19
CA THR A 81 14.72 -28.50 -23.28
C THR A 81 13.25 -28.40 -23.68
N GLY A 82 12.40 -29.33 -23.24
CA GLY A 82 10.98 -29.35 -23.55
C GLY A 82 10.72 -29.47 -25.05
N SER A 83 9.60 -28.90 -25.49
CA SER A 83 9.26 -28.73 -26.90
C SER A 83 9.65 -27.33 -27.42
N MET A 84 9.33 -27.05 -28.68
CA MET A 84 9.49 -25.72 -29.27
C MET A 84 8.70 -24.66 -28.49
N ALA A 85 9.23 -23.43 -28.40
CA ALA A 85 8.50 -22.29 -27.85
C ALA A 85 7.20 -22.05 -28.62
N ALA A 86 6.10 -21.76 -27.93
CA ALA A 86 4.83 -21.42 -28.57
C ALA A 86 4.88 -19.99 -29.14
N GLU A 87 4.31 -19.79 -30.32
CA GLU A 87 4.33 -18.47 -30.98
C GLU A 87 3.45 -17.48 -30.22
N GLY A 88 3.95 -16.26 -30.02
CA GLY A 88 3.24 -15.18 -29.30
C GLY A 88 3.14 -15.37 -27.79
N LEU A 89 3.53 -16.51 -27.24
CA LEU A 89 3.45 -16.78 -25.79
C LEU A 89 4.77 -16.43 -25.09
N ASN A 90 4.66 -15.70 -23.98
CA ASN A 90 5.73 -15.60 -22.99
C ASN A 90 5.32 -16.44 -21.76
N ALA A 91 6.04 -17.52 -21.46
CA ALA A 91 5.70 -18.37 -20.32
C ALA A 91 6.00 -17.69 -18.96
N GLY A 92 6.87 -16.67 -18.96
CA GLY A 92 7.27 -15.92 -17.77
C GLY A 92 6.17 -15.05 -17.17
N ILE A 93 5.03 -14.86 -17.85
CA ILE A 93 3.91 -14.00 -17.43
C ILE A 93 2.66 -14.80 -17.00
N GLY A 94 2.76 -16.11 -16.82
CA GLY A 94 1.63 -16.94 -16.36
C GLY A 94 1.16 -16.58 -14.94
N SER A 95 0.15 -17.28 -14.43
CA SER A 95 -0.25 -17.14 -13.01
C SER A 95 0.90 -17.52 -12.06
N LEU A 96 0.81 -17.12 -10.80
CA LEU A 96 1.78 -17.51 -9.77
C LEU A 96 1.90 -19.03 -9.58
N ASP A 97 0.92 -19.81 -10.04
CA ASP A 97 0.98 -21.29 -10.00
C ASP A 97 2.23 -21.84 -10.68
N ARG A 98 2.74 -21.17 -11.72
CA ARG A 98 3.93 -21.61 -12.45
C ARG A 98 5.21 -21.63 -11.60
N VAL A 99 5.22 -20.93 -10.45
CA VAL A 99 6.38 -20.80 -9.56
C VAL A 99 6.11 -21.29 -8.14
N ARG A 100 4.89 -21.77 -7.84
CA ARG A 100 4.57 -22.32 -6.52
C ARG A 100 5.26 -23.67 -6.34
N VAL A 101 5.73 -23.92 -5.11
CA VAL A 101 6.39 -25.16 -4.73
C VAL A 101 5.69 -25.71 -3.49
N ASP A 102 5.17 -26.94 -3.60
CA ASP A 102 4.69 -27.73 -2.46
C ASP A 102 5.65 -28.92 -2.25
N SER A 103 6.27 -28.96 -1.08
CA SER A 103 7.28 -29.96 -0.72
C SER A 103 6.69 -31.23 -0.08
N SER A 104 5.36 -31.31 0.02
CA SER A 104 4.65 -32.44 0.62
C SER A 104 5.00 -33.76 -0.09
N GLY A 105 5.49 -34.73 0.68
CA GLY A 105 5.88 -36.05 0.15
C GLY A 105 7.17 -36.08 -0.68
N GLN A 106 7.95 -35.00 -0.72
CA GLN A 106 9.20 -34.92 -1.50
C GLN A 106 10.46 -35.19 -0.65
N MET A 107 11.54 -35.63 -1.31
CA MET A 107 12.86 -35.74 -0.68
C MET A 107 13.53 -34.37 -0.57
N LEU A 108 14.32 -34.17 0.49
CA LEU A 108 15.18 -32.99 0.61
C LEU A 108 16.33 -33.07 -0.42
N THR A 109 16.54 -32.00 -1.18
CA THR A 109 17.62 -31.91 -2.16
C THR A 109 18.45 -30.64 -1.98
N THR A 110 19.64 -30.60 -2.59
CA THR A 110 20.35 -29.36 -2.90
C THR A 110 19.58 -28.55 -3.95
N ASN A 111 19.99 -27.30 -4.18
CA ASN A 111 19.44 -26.45 -5.25
C ASN A 111 19.76 -26.99 -6.66
N GLN A 112 20.73 -27.89 -6.78
CA GLN A 112 21.03 -28.64 -8.01
C GLN A 112 20.21 -29.93 -8.16
N GLY A 113 19.28 -30.21 -7.24
CA GLY A 113 18.43 -31.40 -7.26
C GLY A 113 19.11 -32.68 -6.77
N VAL A 114 20.25 -32.59 -6.07
CA VAL A 114 20.94 -33.76 -5.49
C VAL A 114 20.26 -34.15 -4.17
N PRO A 115 19.75 -35.39 -4.00
CA PRO A 115 19.16 -35.82 -2.74
C PRO A 115 20.15 -35.76 -1.57
N ILE A 116 19.71 -35.23 -0.43
CA ILE A 116 20.52 -35.08 0.79
C ILE A 116 20.25 -36.26 1.73
N SER A 117 21.29 -37.04 2.05
CA SER A 117 21.17 -38.19 2.95
C SER A 117 21.17 -37.80 4.44
N ASP A 118 21.96 -36.79 4.83
CA ASP A 118 22.07 -36.29 6.21
C ASP A 118 22.13 -34.76 6.19
N ASN A 119 21.11 -34.10 6.78
CA ASN A 119 21.03 -32.64 6.92
C ASN A 119 21.30 -32.18 8.36
N GLN A 120 21.80 -33.08 9.22
CA GLN A 120 22.05 -32.85 10.63
C GLN A 120 23.53 -32.58 10.91
N ASN A 121 24.42 -33.05 10.03
CA ASN A 121 25.87 -33.00 10.23
C ASN A 121 26.60 -32.43 9.03
N SER A 122 27.66 -31.67 9.30
CA SER A 122 28.70 -31.39 8.30
C SER A 122 29.58 -32.61 8.08
N LEU A 123 30.15 -32.72 6.88
CA LEU A 123 31.21 -33.68 6.57
C LEU A 123 32.49 -33.32 7.33
N LYS A 124 33.04 -34.30 8.07
CA LYS A 124 34.20 -34.13 8.95
C LYS A 124 35.22 -35.25 8.77
N ASP A 125 36.49 -34.98 9.07
CA ASP A 125 37.53 -36.01 9.19
C ASP A 125 37.42 -36.76 10.53
N GLY A 126 36.46 -37.68 10.62
CA GLY A 126 36.12 -38.38 11.86
C GLY A 126 35.10 -37.63 12.72
N LEU A 127 34.43 -38.35 13.63
CA LEU A 127 33.27 -37.82 14.38
C LEU A 127 33.57 -36.54 15.18
N ARG A 128 34.81 -36.38 15.65
CA ARG A 128 35.33 -35.22 16.40
C ARG A 128 36.40 -34.41 15.64
N GLY A 129 36.58 -34.67 14.35
CA GLY A 129 37.56 -33.94 13.54
C GLY A 129 37.03 -32.65 12.93
N PRO A 130 37.88 -31.93 12.19
CA PRO A 130 37.50 -30.68 11.52
C PRO A 130 36.49 -30.92 10.39
N VAL A 131 35.69 -29.89 10.07
CA VAL A 131 34.80 -29.85 8.90
C VAL A 131 35.62 -29.72 7.62
N LEU A 132 35.25 -30.47 6.58
CA LEU A 132 35.95 -30.51 5.30
C LEU A 132 35.34 -29.52 4.29
N LEU A 133 36.21 -28.80 3.57
CA LEU A 133 35.78 -27.82 2.57
C LEU A 133 35.05 -28.44 1.36
N GLU A 134 35.29 -29.72 1.10
CA GLU A 134 34.60 -30.46 0.04
C GLU A 134 33.10 -30.70 0.31
N ASP A 135 32.62 -30.37 1.52
CA ASP A 135 31.20 -30.38 1.86
C ASP A 135 30.41 -29.32 1.09
N PHE A 136 29.98 -29.68 -0.11
CA PHE A 136 29.20 -28.80 -0.97
C PHE A 136 27.77 -28.58 -0.48
N ILE A 137 27.20 -29.53 0.28
CA ILE A 137 25.84 -29.41 0.82
C ILE A 137 25.83 -28.32 1.90
N LEU A 138 26.77 -28.38 2.85
CA LEU A 138 26.94 -27.34 3.86
C LEU A 138 27.16 -25.98 3.21
N ARG A 139 28.13 -25.89 2.29
CA ARG A 139 28.48 -24.61 1.66
C ARG A 139 27.30 -24.02 0.89
N GLU A 140 26.60 -24.79 0.07
CA GLU A 140 25.46 -24.29 -0.69
C GLU A 140 24.35 -23.76 0.23
N LYS A 141 24.00 -24.52 1.28
CA LYS A 141 22.96 -24.12 2.26
C LYS A 141 23.33 -22.83 3.00
N ILE A 142 24.58 -22.72 3.48
CA ILE A 142 25.07 -21.53 4.18
C ILE A 142 25.19 -20.34 3.22
N THR A 143 25.71 -20.54 2.01
CA THR A 143 25.81 -19.47 1.00
C THR A 143 24.44 -18.90 0.66
N HIS A 144 23.40 -19.73 0.50
CA HIS A 144 22.06 -19.22 0.27
C HIS A 144 21.56 -18.40 1.47
N PHE A 145 21.71 -18.91 2.70
CA PHE A 145 21.35 -18.20 3.93
C PHE A 145 22.03 -16.83 4.05
N ASP A 146 23.34 -16.77 3.80
CA ASP A 146 24.16 -15.56 3.88
C ASP A 146 23.73 -14.47 2.88
N HIS A 147 23.00 -14.86 1.83
CA HIS A 147 22.52 -13.97 0.76
C HIS A 147 20.98 -13.83 0.70
N GLU A 148 20.27 -14.19 1.77
CA GLU A 148 18.80 -14.04 1.82
C GLU A 148 18.32 -12.58 1.83
N ARG A 149 19.12 -11.65 2.36
CA ARG A 149 18.69 -10.25 2.53
C ARG A 149 19.01 -9.43 1.30
N ILE A 150 17.99 -8.76 0.77
CA ILE A 150 18.11 -7.69 -0.22
C ILE A 150 18.01 -6.31 0.46
N PRO A 151 18.46 -5.22 -0.20
CA PRO A 151 18.17 -3.87 0.27
C PRO A 151 16.66 -3.69 0.49
N GLU A 152 16.28 -3.06 1.59
CA GLU A 152 14.89 -2.62 1.76
C GLU A 152 14.61 -1.42 0.85
N ARG A 153 13.33 -1.02 0.76
CA ARG A 153 12.95 0.23 0.11
C ARG A 153 13.51 1.42 0.90
N ILE A 154 14.02 2.45 0.21
CA ILE A 154 14.60 3.65 0.85
C ILE A 154 13.60 4.33 1.81
N VAL A 155 12.34 4.41 1.37
CA VAL A 155 11.17 4.84 2.12
C VAL A 155 10.10 3.77 1.98
N HIS A 156 9.13 3.74 2.91
CA HIS A 156 8.08 2.72 2.90
C HIS A 156 8.61 1.28 3.03
N ALA A 157 9.73 1.12 3.75
CA ALA A 157 10.37 -0.18 3.99
C ALA A 157 9.44 -1.12 4.77
N ARG A 158 8.84 -0.63 5.85
CA ARG A 158 7.85 -1.36 6.63
C ARG A 158 6.49 -1.34 5.93
N GLY A 159 6.00 -2.51 5.54
CA GLY A 159 4.70 -2.64 4.89
C GLY A 159 4.18 -4.07 4.81
N SER A 160 2.94 -4.20 4.37
CA SER A 160 2.16 -5.44 4.31
C SER A 160 1.33 -5.44 3.04
N GLY A 161 1.25 -6.60 2.36
CA GLY A 161 0.59 -6.70 1.07
C GLY A 161 -0.43 -7.83 1.01
N ALA A 162 -1.42 -7.67 0.13
CA ALA A 162 -2.50 -8.63 -0.11
C ALA A 162 -2.98 -8.58 -1.55
N HIS A 163 -3.53 -9.69 -2.02
CA HIS A 163 -4.16 -9.85 -3.33
C HIS A 163 -5.65 -9.53 -3.26
N GLY A 164 -6.20 -9.16 -4.41
CA GLY A 164 -7.62 -8.88 -4.55
C GLY A 164 -8.03 -8.64 -5.98
N TYR A 165 -9.15 -7.95 -6.14
CA TYR A 165 -9.62 -7.46 -7.43
C TYR A 165 -10.24 -6.06 -7.30
N PHE A 166 -10.19 -5.30 -8.39
CA PHE A 166 -11.00 -4.11 -8.62
C PHE A 166 -12.16 -4.45 -9.56
N GLU A 167 -13.36 -4.00 -9.23
CA GLU A 167 -14.59 -4.18 -10.00
C GLU A 167 -15.15 -2.80 -10.39
N CYS A 168 -15.28 -2.53 -11.69
CA CYS A 168 -15.83 -1.28 -12.19
C CYS A 168 -17.36 -1.25 -12.07
N TYR A 169 -17.94 -0.13 -11.61
CA TYR A 169 -19.40 0.00 -11.52
C TYR A 169 -20.04 0.35 -12.85
N GLU A 170 -19.47 1.29 -13.60
CA GLU A 170 -20.01 1.75 -14.88
C GLU A 170 -18.85 2.14 -15.80
N PRO A 171 -18.97 1.90 -17.12
CA PRO A 171 -17.95 2.33 -18.08
C PRO A 171 -17.70 3.85 -18.03
N LEU A 172 -16.43 4.25 -18.07
CA LEU A 172 -16.00 5.65 -18.10
C LEU A 172 -15.45 6.07 -19.48
N THR A 173 -15.91 5.42 -20.54
CA THR A 173 -15.40 5.59 -21.92
C THR A 173 -15.47 7.03 -22.44
N GLN A 174 -16.36 7.85 -21.88
CA GLN A 174 -16.47 9.29 -22.21
C GLN A 174 -15.24 10.11 -21.78
N VAL A 175 -14.51 9.67 -20.75
CA VAL A 175 -13.38 10.40 -20.17
C VAL A 175 -12.07 9.63 -20.20
N THR A 176 -12.10 8.30 -20.29
CA THR A 176 -10.89 7.47 -20.33
C THR A 176 -11.07 6.20 -21.16
N GLN A 177 -10.03 5.82 -21.91
CA GLN A 177 -9.91 4.51 -22.55
C GLN A 177 -9.17 3.47 -21.67
N ALA A 178 -8.86 3.80 -20.41
CA ALA A 178 -8.10 2.90 -19.55
C ALA A 178 -8.86 1.60 -19.26
N ALA A 179 -8.14 0.50 -19.45
CA ALA A 179 -8.69 -0.86 -19.49
C ALA A 179 -9.56 -1.27 -18.28
N PRO A 180 -9.27 -0.87 -17.02
CA PRO A 180 -10.13 -1.19 -15.87
C PRO A 180 -11.52 -0.55 -15.91
N PHE A 181 -11.74 0.49 -16.73
CA PHE A 181 -12.97 1.29 -16.74
C PHE A 181 -13.82 1.13 -18.00
N GLN A 182 -13.57 0.08 -18.80
CA GLN A 182 -14.24 -0.09 -20.09
C GLN A 182 -15.59 -0.81 -20.01
N GLU A 183 -15.82 -1.62 -18.98
CA GLU A 183 -17.00 -2.49 -18.85
C GLU A 183 -17.50 -2.53 -17.40
N GLU A 184 -18.82 -2.46 -17.22
CA GLU A 184 -19.47 -2.69 -15.93
C GLU A 184 -19.19 -4.11 -15.42
N GLY A 185 -18.87 -4.24 -14.14
CA GLY A 185 -18.56 -5.52 -13.51
C GLY A 185 -17.21 -6.13 -13.91
N LYS A 186 -16.40 -5.47 -14.76
CA LYS A 186 -15.07 -5.97 -15.12
C LYS A 186 -14.20 -6.09 -13.88
N LYS A 187 -13.73 -7.30 -13.60
CA LYS A 187 -12.81 -7.59 -12.49
C LYS A 187 -11.37 -7.60 -12.96
N THR A 188 -10.61 -6.61 -12.52
CA THR A 188 -9.18 -6.49 -12.75
C THR A 188 -8.42 -6.99 -11.52
N PRO A 189 -7.56 -8.02 -11.62
CA PRO A 189 -6.76 -8.46 -10.49
C PRO A 189 -5.88 -7.32 -9.95
N VAL A 190 -5.71 -7.28 -8.62
CA VAL A 190 -4.83 -6.30 -7.98
C VAL A 190 -3.92 -6.92 -6.94
N PHE A 191 -2.76 -6.30 -6.74
CA PHE A 191 -1.96 -6.48 -5.53
C PHE A 191 -1.77 -5.13 -4.86
N VAL A 192 -2.05 -5.07 -3.56
CA VAL A 192 -1.95 -3.86 -2.75
C VAL A 192 -0.84 -4.02 -1.74
N ARG A 193 -0.08 -2.94 -1.52
CA ARG A 193 0.86 -2.84 -0.40
C ARG A 193 0.62 -1.57 0.39
N PHE A 194 0.32 -1.74 1.67
CA PHE A 194 0.30 -0.68 2.66
C PHE A 194 1.65 -0.54 3.34
N SER A 195 1.97 0.65 3.84
CA SER A 195 3.28 0.89 4.47
C SER A 195 3.27 2.12 5.38
N THR A 196 4.20 2.19 6.33
CA THR A 196 4.64 3.49 6.92
C THR A 196 5.61 4.17 5.94
N VAL A 197 6.33 5.24 6.34
CA VAL A 197 7.30 5.94 5.45
C VAL A 197 8.71 5.93 6.02
N ALA A 198 8.89 6.49 7.22
CA ALA A 198 10.21 6.78 7.77
C ALA A 198 10.90 5.53 8.33
N GLY A 199 10.12 4.61 8.90
CA GLY A 199 10.64 3.41 9.54
C GLY A 199 11.34 2.44 8.59
N GLU A 200 12.41 1.80 9.06
CA GLU A 200 13.06 0.67 8.39
C GLU A 200 12.18 -0.59 8.44
N ARG A 201 12.53 -1.68 7.72
CA ARG A 201 11.62 -2.84 7.53
C ARG A 201 11.16 -3.51 8.84
N GLY A 202 12.01 -3.47 9.86
CA GLY A 202 11.76 -4.05 11.20
C GLY A 202 11.18 -3.05 12.20
N SER A 203 10.78 -1.86 11.75
CA SER A 203 10.06 -0.90 12.59
C SER A 203 8.61 -1.35 12.88
N LYS A 204 7.86 -0.47 13.54
CA LYS A 204 6.51 -0.73 14.07
C LYS A 204 5.40 -0.16 13.18
N ASP A 205 4.26 -0.83 13.14
CA ASP A 205 3.11 -0.45 12.31
C ASP A 205 2.39 0.81 12.79
N THR A 206 2.27 1.00 14.11
CA THR A 206 1.46 2.06 14.74
C THR A 206 2.22 3.36 15.02
N ALA A 207 3.33 3.60 14.31
CA ALA A 207 4.02 4.89 14.36
C ALA A 207 3.09 6.04 13.90
N ARG A 208 3.26 7.25 14.46
CA ARG A 208 2.67 8.46 13.87
C ARG A 208 3.43 8.77 12.59
N ASP A 209 2.82 8.45 11.47
CA ASP A 209 3.46 8.55 10.16
C ASP A 209 2.39 8.67 9.06
N VAL A 210 2.80 9.08 7.87
CA VAL A 210 1.98 8.87 6.68
C VAL A 210 1.89 7.37 6.41
N ARG A 211 0.78 6.91 5.82
CA ARG A 211 0.70 5.55 5.28
C ARG A 211 0.74 5.57 3.76
N GLY A 212 1.64 4.79 3.18
CA GLY A 212 1.63 4.50 1.75
C GLY A 212 0.50 3.53 1.40
N PHE A 213 -0.18 3.78 0.29
CA PHE A 213 -1.27 2.97 -0.25
C PHE A 213 -1.01 2.76 -1.75
N ALA A 214 -0.26 1.71 -2.08
CA ALA A 214 0.12 1.39 -3.46
C ALA A 214 -0.73 0.24 -4.01
N VAL A 215 -1.36 0.45 -5.16
CA VAL A 215 -2.20 -0.55 -5.84
C VAL A 215 -1.63 -0.83 -7.22
N LYS A 216 -1.35 -2.09 -7.52
CA LYS A 216 -0.96 -2.57 -8.85
C LYS A 216 -2.17 -3.25 -9.48
N PHE A 217 -2.61 -2.76 -10.62
CA PHE A 217 -3.65 -3.35 -11.45
C PHE A 217 -3.00 -4.18 -12.54
N TYR A 218 -3.32 -5.47 -12.60
CA TYR A 218 -2.88 -6.35 -13.67
C TYR A 218 -3.93 -6.31 -14.79
N THR A 219 -3.76 -5.39 -15.75
CA THR A 219 -4.74 -5.17 -16.82
C THR A 219 -4.39 -5.94 -18.09
N ASP A 220 -5.36 -6.05 -18.98
CA ASP A 220 -5.21 -6.56 -20.34
C ASP A 220 -4.33 -5.68 -21.26
N GLU A 221 -4.05 -4.44 -20.84
CA GLU A 221 -3.20 -3.47 -21.57
C GLU A 221 -1.88 -3.16 -20.86
N GLY A 222 -1.52 -3.93 -19.83
CA GLY A 222 -0.30 -3.74 -19.05
C GLY A 222 -0.57 -3.54 -17.57
N ASN A 223 0.50 -3.47 -16.77
CA ASN A 223 0.37 -3.13 -15.35
C ASN A 223 0.19 -1.63 -15.18
N TRP A 224 -0.83 -1.22 -14.43
CA TRP A 224 -1.01 0.17 -13.97
C TRP A 224 -0.76 0.23 -12.46
N ASP A 225 0.10 1.16 -12.02
CA ASP A 225 0.37 1.38 -10.59
C ASP A 225 -0.19 2.72 -10.11
N LEU A 226 -1.17 2.68 -9.21
CA LEU A 226 -1.64 3.85 -8.46
C LEU A 226 -0.91 3.91 -7.11
N VAL A 227 0.15 4.73 -7.05
CA VAL A 227 1.06 4.81 -5.90
C VAL A 227 0.75 6.02 -5.03
N GLY A 228 -0.22 5.85 -4.13
CA GLY A 228 -0.76 6.90 -3.27
C GLY A 228 -0.32 6.86 -1.80
N ASN A 229 -0.91 7.76 -1.02
CA ASN A 229 -0.80 7.83 0.45
C ASN A 229 -2.20 7.90 1.08
N ASN A 230 -2.30 7.76 2.39
CA ASN A 230 -3.56 7.93 3.13
C ASN A 230 -3.97 9.39 3.39
N MET A 231 -3.24 10.36 2.81
CA MET A 231 -3.49 11.79 2.93
C MET A 231 -3.48 12.43 1.54
N PRO A 232 -4.32 13.45 1.27
CA PRO A 232 -4.55 14.00 -0.07
C PRO A 232 -3.44 14.93 -0.58
N VAL A 233 -2.42 15.20 0.24
CA VAL A 233 -1.33 16.13 -0.06
C VAL A 233 0.03 15.55 0.35
N PHE A 234 1.10 16.21 -0.07
CA PHE A 234 2.48 15.87 0.31
C PHE A 234 3.16 17.04 1.04
N PHE A 235 4.32 16.77 1.66
CA PHE A 235 5.08 17.77 2.45
C PHE A 235 5.79 18.84 1.60
N ILE A 236 6.13 18.51 0.36
CA ILE A 236 6.97 19.32 -0.52
C ILE A 236 6.34 19.43 -1.90
N GLN A 237 6.72 20.48 -2.62
CA GLN A 237 6.15 20.78 -3.94
C GLN A 237 6.96 20.20 -5.10
N ASP A 238 8.27 20.02 -4.92
CA ASP A 238 9.20 19.66 -5.99
C ASP A 238 10.06 18.45 -5.57
N ALA A 239 10.21 17.48 -6.46
CA ALA A 239 10.95 16.24 -6.20
C ALA A 239 12.42 16.47 -5.84
N ILE A 240 13.04 17.59 -6.23
CA ILE A 240 14.44 17.86 -5.86
C ILE A 240 14.64 17.96 -4.34
N LYS A 241 13.59 18.33 -3.59
CA LYS A 241 13.60 18.41 -2.12
C LYS A 241 13.31 17.08 -1.44
N PHE A 242 12.98 16.02 -2.19
CA PHE A 242 12.62 14.73 -1.63
C PHE A 242 13.74 14.11 -0.78
N PRO A 243 15.02 14.07 -1.22
CA PRO A 243 16.10 13.59 -0.38
C PRO A 243 16.26 14.41 0.90
N ASP A 244 16.12 15.74 0.84
CA ASP A 244 16.24 16.60 2.01
C ASP A 244 15.14 16.32 3.05
N LEU A 245 13.89 16.20 2.61
CA LEU A 245 12.76 15.83 3.47
C LEU A 245 12.99 14.45 4.11
N ILE A 246 13.37 13.45 3.30
CA ILE A 246 13.56 12.09 3.78
C ILE A 246 14.74 12.00 4.74
N HIS A 247 15.85 12.68 4.47
CA HIS A 247 16.98 12.77 5.41
C HIS A 247 16.59 13.46 6.72
N ALA A 248 15.72 14.47 6.65
CA ALA A 248 15.28 15.20 7.84
C ALA A 248 14.34 14.36 8.73
N VAL A 249 13.48 13.50 8.16
CA VAL A 249 12.55 12.65 8.94
C VAL A 249 13.11 11.28 9.32
N LYS A 250 14.14 10.81 8.60
CA LYS A 250 14.84 9.56 8.92
C LYS A 250 15.65 9.72 10.22
N PRO A 251 16.07 8.59 10.84
CA PRO A 251 16.95 8.64 12.00
C PRO A 251 18.21 9.46 11.72
N GLU A 252 18.61 10.31 12.68
CA GLU A 252 19.69 11.27 12.46
C GLU A 252 21.02 10.56 12.18
N PRO A 253 21.83 11.03 11.20
CA PRO A 253 22.90 10.21 10.62
C PRO A 253 24.06 9.90 11.57
N HIS A 254 24.22 10.68 12.64
CA HIS A 254 25.33 10.52 13.58
C HIS A 254 25.08 9.41 14.62
N HIS A 255 23.81 9.03 14.86
CA HIS A 255 23.46 7.98 15.82
C HIS A 255 22.28 7.09 15.42
N GLN A 256 21.74 7.25 14.21
CA GLN A 256 20.62 6.48 13.63
C GLN A 256 19.40 6.39 14.57
N MET A 257 19.01 7.52 15.18
CA MET A 257 17.81 7.59 16.03
C MET A 257 17.07 8.91 15.77
N PRO A 258 15.76 8.99 16.10
CA PRO A 258 14.89 7.88 16.51
C PRO A 258 14.41 7.04 15.31
N GLN A 259 14.02 5.79 15.56
CA GLN A 259 13.40 4.92 14.55
C GLN A 259 11.90 5.19 14.46
N ALA A 260 11.38 5.33 13.22
CA ALA A 260 9.96 5.50 12.92
C ALA A 260 9.26 6.59 13.76
N ALA A 261 9.88 7.78 13.85
CA ALA A 261 9.31 8.93 14.53
C ALA A 261 9.86 10.24 13.94
N SER A 262 9.00 11.25 13.80
CA SER A 262 9.39 12.62 13.42
C SER A 262 9.81 13.50 14.59
N ALA A 263 9.71 12.99 15.82
CA ALA A 263 9.87 13.77 17.05
C ALA A 263 11.34 13.98 17.46
N HIS A 264 12.10 14.60 16.56
CA HIS A 264 13.52 14.93 16.74
C HIS A 264 13.90 16.18 15.93
N ASP A 265 15.05 16.77 16.27
CA ASP A 265 15.41 18.13 15.87
C ASP A 265 15.47 18.32 14.34
N THR A 266 16.08 17.39 13.60
CA THR A 266 16.29 17.58 12.15
C THR A 266 15.00 17.65 11.32
N PHE A 267 13.98 16.86 11.64
CA PHE A 267 12.69 16.93 10.94
C PHE A 267 12.05 18.29 11.15
N TRP A 268 11.95 18.71 12.41
CA TRP A 268 11.30 19.95 12.80
C TRP A 268 12.09 21.19 12.37
N ASP A 269 13.43 21.12 12.26
CA ASP A 269 14.23 22.19 11.66
C ASP A 269 13.86 22.38 10.18
N PHE A 270 13.85 21.28 9.40
CA PHE A 270 13.51 21.33 7.98
C PHE A 270 12.11 21.90 7.75
N VAL A 271 11.07 21.32 8.37
CA VAL A 271 9.68 21.76 8.11
C VAL A 271 9.37 23.15 8.68
N SER A 272 10.10 23.59 9.72
CA SER A 272 9.97 24.97 10.22
C SER A 272 10.64 26.01 9.31
N LEU A 273 11.55 25.60 8.41
CA LEU A 273 12.15 26.44 7.37
C LEU A 273 11.44 26.31 6.01
N MET A 274 10.63 25.27 5.84
CA MET A 274 9.90 24.95 4.61
C MET A 274 8.39 25.05 4.85
N PRO A 275 7.82 26.27 4.92
CA PRO A 275 6.41 26.45 5.28
C PRO A 275 5.43 25.74 4.33
N GLU A 276 5.82 25.37 3.11
CA GLU A 276 5.04 24.51 2.20
C GLU A 276 4.60 23.18 2.84
N SER A 277 5.32 22.69 3.85
CA SER A 277 4.99 21.49 4.63
C SER A 277 3.82 21.67 5.61
N THR A 278 3.41 22.90 5.90
CA THR A 278 2.46 23.20 6.99
C THR A 278 1.10 22.54 6.81
N HIS A 279 0.60 22.46 5.57
CA HIS A 279 -0.67 21.78 5.31
C HIS A 279 -0.56 20.28 5.63
N MET A 280 0.47 19.61 5.14
CA MET A 280 0.71 18.20 5.43
C MET A 280 0.96 17.93 6.91
N LEU A 281 1.63 18.83 7.63
CA LEU A 281 1.81 18.73 9.08
C LEU A 281 0.48 18.70 9.84
N MET A 282 -0.55 19.42 9.37
CA MET A 282 -1.87 19.34 10.01
C MET A 282 -2.45 17.92 9.92
N TRP A 283 -2.28 17.25 8.77
CA TRP A 283 -2.69 15.87 8.60
C TRP A 283 -1.84 14.91 9.43
N ALA A 284 -0.51 15.04 9.39
CA ALA A 284 0.42 14.18 10.12
C ALA A 284 0.27 14.26 11.65
N MET A 285 -0.08 15.44 12.17
CA MET A 285 -0.33 15.64 13.60
C MET A 285 -1.76 15.31 14.01
N SER A 286 -2.67 15.11 13.06
CA SER A 286 -4.02 14.57 13.35
C SER A 286 -3.98 13.05 13.53
N ASP A 287 -5.11 12.48 13.94
CA ASP A 287 -5.23 11.02 14.11
C ASP A 287 -5.24 10.26 12.77
N ARG A 288 -5.31 10.97 11.63
CA ARG A 288 -5.09 10.38 10.29
C ARG A 288 -3.75 9.65 10.18
N ALA A 289 -2.76 10.02 10.99
CA ALA A 289 -1.41 9.43 11.01
C ALA A 289 -1.27 8.20 11.92
N ILE A 290 -2.32 7.84 12.66
CA ILE A 290 -2.38 6.67 13.55
C ILE A 290 -3.67 5.89 13.28
N PRO A 291 -3.89 5.41 12.04
CA PRO A 291 -5.12 4.69 11.69
C PRO A 291 -5.29 3.43 12.54
N ARG A 292 -6.53 3.04 12.82
CA ARG A 292 -6.83 1.81 13.57
C ARG A 292 -6.47 0.56 12.76
N SER A 293 -6.79 0.57 11.48
CA SER A 293 -6.48 -0.48 10.52
C SER A 293 -6.14 0.15 9.18
N TYR A 294 -5.45 -0.57 8.30
CA TYR A 294 -5.39 -0.18 6.89
C TYR A 294 -6.80 -0.15 6.28
N ALA A 295 -7.71 -1.02 6.72
CA ALA A 295 -9.10 -1.09 6.24
C ALA A 295 -9.95 0.13 6.59
N THR A 296 -9.49 0.97 7.54
CA THR A 296 -10.23 2.13 8.05
C THR A 296 -9.53 3.46 7.74
N MET A 297 -8.72 3.52 6.68
CA MET A 297 -8.12 4.76 6.20
C MET A 297 -8.48 5.03 4.73
N GLU A 298 -8.60 6.31 4.40
CA GLU A 298 -8.68 6.74 3.00
C GLU A 298 -7.34 6.52 2.28
N GLY A 299 -7.38 6.57 0.95
CA GLY A 299 -6.21 6.61 0.08
C GLY A 299 -6.35 7.70 -0.96
N PHE A 300 -5.24 8.25 -1.43
CA PHE A 300 -5.21 9.35 -2.39
C PHE A 300 -4.00 9.22 -3.32
N GLY A 301 -4.22 9.47 -4.61
CA GLY A 301 -3.13 9.58 -5.58
C GLY A 301 -2.25 10.82 -5.38
N VAL A 302 -2.72 11.79 -4.58
CA VAL A 302 -2.14 13.11 -4.30
C VAL A 302 -2.09 14.04 -5.52
N HIS A 303 -1.41 13.59 -6.56
CA HIS A 303 -1.16 14.37 -7.77
C HIS A 303 -2.40 14.49 -8.63
N THR A 304 -2.44 15.57 -9.42
CA THR A 304 -3.32 15.66 -10.57
C THR A 304 -2.73 14.83 -11.70
N PHE A 305 -3.53 13.93 -12.29
CA PHE A 305 -3.21 13.18 -13.51
C PHE A 305 -4.14 13.63 -14.64
N ARG A 306 -4.00 13.04 -15.83
CA ARG A 306 -4.93 13.18 -16.94
C ARG A 306 -5.63 11.86 -17.22
N LEU A 307 -6.93 11.93 -17.50
CA LEU A 307 -7.66 10.87 -18.18
C LEU A 307 -7.79 11.24 -19.65
N VAL A 308 -7.67 10.25 -20.53
CA VAL A 308 -7.71 10.43 -22.00
C VAL A 308 -8.71 9.46 -22.61
N ASN A 309 -9.73 9.97 -23.29
CA ASN A 309 -10.74 9.13 -23.95
C ASN A 309 -10.28 8.67 -25.36
N ALA A 310 -11.09 7.85 -26.03
CA ALA A 310 -10.81 7.33 -27.37
C ALA A 310 -10.78 8.42 -28.47
N GLN A 311 -11.27 9.63 -28.18
CA GLN A 311 -11.20 10.80 -29.06
C GLN A 311 -9.95 11.66 -28.79
N ASN A 312 -9.03 11.19 -27.95
CA ASN A 312 -7.85 11.92 -27.47
C ASN A 312 -8.17 13.22 -26.72
N GLU A 313 -9.40 13.35 -26.20
CA GLU A 313 -9.75 14.44 -25.30
C GLU A 313 -9.21 14.14 -23.91
N SER A 314 -8.63 15.15 -23.25
CA SER A 314 -8.06 15.00 -21.92
C SER A 314 -8.75 15.88 -20.89
N VAL A 315 -8.88 15.31 -19.68
CA VAL A 315 -9.39 16.00 -18.49
C VAL A 315 -8.49 15.70 -17.30
N PHE A 316 -8.42 16.61 -16.33
CA PHE A 316 -7.67 16.36 -15.10
C PHE A 316 -8.44 15.43 -14.16
N VAL A 317 -7.68 14.65 -13.39
CA VAL A 317 -8.22 13.76 -12.36
C VAL A 317 -7.37 13.74 -11.09
N LYS A 318 -8.01 13.66 -9.92
CA LYS A 318 -7.39 13.17 -8.68
C LYS A 318 -8.07 11.87 -8.23
N PHE A 319 -7.28 10.87 -7.84
CA PHE A 319 -7.75 9.55 -7.39
C PHE A 319 -7.92 9.48 -5.87
N HIS A 320 -8.99 8.84 -5.43
CA HIS A 320 -9.38 8.64 -4.03
C HIS A 320 -9.76 7.18 -3.76
N TRP A 321 -9.42 6.65 -2.60
CA TRP A 321 -9.94 5.40 -2.07
C TRP A 321 -10.77 5.71 -0.84
N LYS A 322 -12.06 5.37 -0.87
CA LYS A 322 -12.98 5.58 0.24
C LYS A 322 -13.23 4.23 0.94
N PRO A 323 -12.84 4.06 2.22
CA PRO A 323 -12.97 2.78 2.91
C PRO A 323 -14.44 2.49 3.24
N LYS A 324 -14.89 1.25 2.98
CA LYS A 324 -16.24 0.77 3.33
C LYS A 324 -16.47 0.80 4.85
N PHE A 325 -15.45 0.41 5.61
CA PHE A 325 -15.46 0.42 7.07
C PHE A 325 -15.26 1.80 7.69
N GLY A 326 -15.30 2.88 6.90
CA GLY A 326 -15.18 4.25 7.42
C GLY A 326 -13.74 4.65 7.77
N THR A 327 -13.61 5.84 8.36
CA THR A 327 -12.33 6.40 8.77
C THR A 327 -12.18 6.40 10.27
N HIS A 328 -11.36 5.47 10.77
CA HIS A 328 -11.15 5.27 12.20
C HIS A 328 -9.67 5.19 12.55
N SER A 329 -9.33 5.80 13.68
CA SER A 329 -7.96 5.96 14.17
C SER A 329 -7.84 5.59 15.64
N MET A 330 -6.61 5.27 16.02
CA MET A 330 -6.20 5.12 17.42
C MET A 330 -6.06 6.50 18.07
N VAL A 331 -5.92 6.50 19.39
CA VAL A 331 -5.40 7.67 20.14
C VAL A 331 -3.91 7.50 20.38
N TRP A 332 -3.19 8.59 20.68
CA TRP A 332 -1.73 8.53 20.71
C TRP A 332 -1.14 7.60 21.78
N ASP A 333 -1.66 7.62 23.02
CA ASP A 333 -1.20 6.74 24.10
C ASP A 333 -1.35 5.25 23.73
N GLU A 334 -2.49 4.91 23.14
CA GLU A 334 -2.78 3.57 22.64
C GLU A 334 -1.78 3.16 21.55
N ALA A 335 -1.57 3.99 20.52
CA ALA A 335 -0.63 3.69 19.44
C ALA A 335 0.80 3.45 19.97
N VAL A 336 1.23 4.22 20.97
CA VAL A 336 2.54 4.07 21.63
C VAL A 336 2.62 2.76 22.42
N LYS A 337 1.56 2.34 23.10
CA LYS A 337 1.52 1.07 23.84
C LYS A 337 1.47 -0.14 22.90
N ILE A 338 0.63 -0.11 21.87
CA ILE A 338 0.55 -1.15 20.84
C ILE A 338 1.93 -1.34 20.18
N SER A 339 2.61 -0.25 19.86
CA SER A 339 3.97 -0.27 19.29
C SER A 339 4.98 -1.11 20.10
N GLY A 340 4.78 -1.28 21.41
CA GLY A 340 5.62 -2.10 22.27
C GLY A 340 5.13 -3.55 22.41
N ALA A 341 3.80 -3.75 22.51
CA ALA A 341 3.24 -5.09 22.71
C ALA A 341 3.10 -5.89 21.41
N ASP A 342 2.69 -5.24 20.31
CA ASP A 342 2.57 -5.84 18.98
C ASP A 342 3.04 -4.84 17.90
N PRO A 343 4.34 -4.81 17.57
CA PRO A 343 4.84 -3.95 16.50
C PRO A 343 4.32 -4.37 15.11
N ASP A 344 3.69 -5.54 14.97
CA ASP A 344 3.11 -6.07 13.74
C ASP A 344 1.57 -5.90 13.66
N TYR A 345 0.98 -5.04 14.51
CA TYR A 345 -0.47 -4.90 14.66
C TYR A 345 -1.25 -4.69 13.35
N HIS A 346 -0.84 -3.75 12.48
CA HIS A 346 -1.57 -3.53 11.21
C HIS A 346 -1.35 -4.65 10.20
N ARG A 347 -0.16 -5.26 10.19
CA ARG A 347 0.12 -6.46 9.38
C ARG A 347 -0.77 -7.63 9.79
N ARG A 348 -0.86 -7.88 11.10
CA ARG A 348 -1.68 -8.93 11.69
C ARG A 348 -3.16 -8.68 11.41
N ASP A 349 -3.66 -7.48 11.69
CA ASP A 349 -5.05 -7.08 11.43
C ASP A 349 -5.43 -7.26 9.96
N LEU A 350 -4.58 -6.88 8.99
CA LEU A 350 -4.84 -7.14 7.57
C LEU A 350 -4.93 -8.64 7.26
N TRP A 351 -3.98 -9.42 7.77
CA TRP A 351 -3.89 -10.86 7.51
C TRP A 351 -5.11 -11.60 8.07
N GLU A 352 -5.42 -11.37 9.34
CA GLU A 352 -6.50 -12.03 10.07
C GLU A 352 -7.88 -11.60 9.56
N ARG A 353 -8.07 -10.35 9.16
CA ARG A 353 -9.31 -9.90 8.49
C ARG A 353 -9.59 -10.66 7.21
N ILE A 354 -8.54 -10.96 6.43
CA ILE A 354 -8.69 -11.73 5.20
C ILE A 354 -9.01 -13.20 5.53
N GLU A 355 -8.35 -13.78 6.53
CA GLU A 355 -8.64 -15.17 6.95
C GLU A 355 -10.03 -15.35 7.56
N SER A 356 -10.55 -14.34 8.25
CA SER A 356 -11.89 -14.37 8.83
C SER A 356 -13.01 -14.06 7.83
N GLY A 357 -12.67 -13.67 6.60
CA GLY A 357 -13.63 -13.27 5.57
C GLY A 357 -14.17 -11.83 5.73
N ALA A 358 -13.70 -11.08 6.72
CA ALA A 358 -13.96 -9.64 6.88
C ALA A 358 -13.09 -8.81 5.92
N PHE A 359 -13.23 -9.09 4.62
CA PHE A 359 -12.36 -8.54 3.58
C PHE A 359 -12.32 -7.01 3.60
N PRO A 360 -11.11 -6.40 3.62
CA PRO A 360 -10.96 -4.97 3.43
C PRO A 360 -11.48 -4.53 2.05
N GLU A 361 -12.34 -3.50 2.04
CA GLU A 361 -12.98 -2.96 0.84
C GLU A 361 -12.85 -1.44 0.76
N TRP A 362 -12.55 -0.92 -0.44
CA TRP A 362 -12.52 0.51 -0.73
C TRP A 362 -13.20 0.80 -2.06
N GLU A 363 -13.90 1.92 -2.14
CA GLU A 363 -14.42 2.45 -3.40
C GLU A 363 -13.39 3.39 -4.04
N LEU A 364 -13.10 3.18 -5.33
CA LEU A 364 -12.30 4.12 -6.12
C LEU A 364 -13.18 5.33 -6.47
N GLY A 365 -12.72 6.51 -6.11
CA GLY A 365 -13.34 7.79 -6.39
C GLY A 365 -12.47 8.66 -7.27
N LEU A 366 -13.08 9.39 -8.21
CA LEU A 366 -12.41 10.31 -9.13
C LEU A 366 -12.96 11.73 -8.97
N GLN A 367 -12.08 12.70 -8.72
CA GLN A 367 -12.39 14.12 -8.94
C GLN A 367 -12.00 14.48 -10.37
N ILE A 368 -12.98 14.66 -11.26
CA ILE A 368 -12.75 14.94 -12.69
C ILE A 368 -13.07 16.41 -12.97
N PHE A 369 -12.15 17.14 -13.61
CA PHE A 369 -12.29 18.58 -13.87
C PHE A 369 -11.46 19.02 -15.08
N THR A 370 -11.81 20.16 -15.67
CA THR A 370 -11.11 20.72 -16.83
C THR A 370 -10.00 21.69 -16.44
N GLU A 371 -9.10 21.98 -17.37
CA GLU A 371 -8.05 22.99 -17.17
C GLU A 371 -8.65 24.40 -16.91
N GLU A 372 -9.78 24.72 -17.55
CA GLU A 372 -10.49 25.99 -17.35
C GLU A 372 -11.13 26.09 -15.97
N GLN A 373 -11.56 24.97 -15.37
CA GLN A 373 -11.98 24.93 -13.98
C GLN A 373 -10.79 25.11 -13.05
N ALA A 374 -9.69 24.37 -13.29
CA ALA A 374 -8.47 24.45 -12.49
C ALA A 374 -7.88 25.87 -12.43
N ALA A 375 -7.88 26.60 -13.55
CA ALA A 375 -7.36 27.96 -13.64
C ALA A 375 -8.07 28.96 -12.71
N LYS A 376 -9.35 28.71 -12.39
CA LYS A 376 -10.19 29.57 -11.55
C LYS A 376 -9.94 29.38 -10.06
N PHE A 377 -9.34 28.26 -9.65
CA PHE A 377 -9.11 27.99 -8.24
C PHE A 377 -8.06 28.93 -7.63
N SER A 378 -8.25 29.22 -6.35
CA SER A 378 -7.37 30.06 -5.54
C SER A 378 -5.97 29.46 -5.37
N PHE A 379 -5.83 28.16 -5.63
CA PHE A 379 -4.60 27.35 -5.57
C PHE A 379 -4.29 26.74 -6.94
N ASP A 380 -3.10 26.16 -7.07
CA ASP A 380 -2.70 25.42 -8.27
C ASP A 380 -2.94 23.92 -8.06
N VAL A 381 -3.61 23.25 -9.01
CA VAL A 381 -3.90 21.81 -8.94
C VAL A 381 -2.65 20.94 -9.17
N LEU A 382 -1.59 21.53 -9.74
CA LEU A 382 -0.29 20.88 -9.94
C LEU A 382 0.62 20.99 -8.70
N ASP A 383 0.18 21.70 -7.67
CA ASP A 383 0.88 21.76 -6.38
C ASP A 383 0.46 20.57 -5.50
N ALA A 384 1.37 19.62 -5.31
CA ALA A 384 1.15 18.43 -4.47
C ALA A 384 0.86 18.75 -2.99
N THR A 385 1.11 19.98 -2.52
CA THR A 385 0.73 20.42 -1.17
C THR A 385 -0.73 20.90 -1.08
N LYS A 386 -1.48 20.83 -2.19
CA LYS A 386 -2.88 21.30 -2.29
C LYS A 386 -3.85 20.15 -2.58
N LEU A 387 -4.91 20.06 -1.78
CA LEU A 387 -6.08 19.24 -2.05
C LEU A 387 -7.10 20.03 -2.88
N ILE A 388 -8.01 19.33 -3.55
CA ILE A 388 -9.21 19.94 -4.15
C ILE A 388 -10.36 19.63 -3.18
N PRO A 389 -10.95 20.64 -2.52
CA PRO A 389 -12.11 20.43 -1.65
C PRO A 389 -13.23 19.72 -2.41
N GLU A 390 -13.86 18.73 -1.79
CA GLU A 390 -14.91 17.92 -2.43
C GLU A 390 -16.15 18.78 -2.75
N GLU A 391 -16.32 19.94 -2.12
CA GLU A 391 -17.36 20.93 -2.44
C GLU A 391 -17.12 21.66 -3.76
N LEU A 392 -15.88 21.73 -4.25
CA LEU A 392 -15.54 22.34 -5.54
C LEU A 392 -15.63 21.33 -6.67
N VAL A 393 -15.09 20.13 -6.44
CA VAL A 393 -15.14 19.01 -7.37
C VAL A 393 -15.53 17.76 -6.58
N PRO A 394 -16.77 17.26 -6.72
CA PRO A 394 -17.21 16.09 -5.98
C PRO A 394 -16.44 14.84 -6.44
N VAL A 395 -16.30 13.88 -5.53
CA VAL A 395 -15.70 12.57 -5.83
C VAL A 395 -16.78 11.69 -6.45
N LYS A 396 -16.61 11.31 -7.72
CA LYS A 396 -17.45 10.29 -8.37
C LYS A 396 -16.92 8.91 -8.03
N LEU A 397 -17.70 8.06 -7.39
CA LEU A 397 -17.36 6.65 -7.15
C LEU A 397 -17.52 5.85 -8.45
N VAL A 398 -16.52 5.05 -8.80
CA VAL A 398 -16.44 4.39 -10.13
C VAL A 398 -16.22 2.89 -10.08
N GLY A 399 -16.00 2.34 -8.90
CA GLY A 399 -15.81 0.91 -8.69
C GLY A 399 -15.32 0.62 -7.28
N ARG A 400 -15.15 -0.66 -6.97
CA ARG A 400 -14.68 -1.12 -5.66
C ARG A 400 -13.48 -2.04 -5.78
N MET A 401 -12.62 -2.02 -4.79
CA MET A 401 -11.52 -2.95 -4.61
C MET A 401 -11.77 -3.79 -3.36
N VAL A 402 -11.63 -5.11 -3.49
CA VAL A 402 -11.79 -6.08 -2.41
C VAL A 402 -10.48 -6.87 -2.26
N LEU A 403 -9.89 -6.86 -1.07
CA LEU A 403 -8.72 -7.67 -0.75
C LEU A 403 -9.14 -8.97 -0.08
N ASN A 404 -8.94 -10.09 -0.75
CA ASN A 404 -9.54 -11.37 -0.38
C ASN A 404 -8.56 -12.55 -0.32
N ARG A 405 -7.25 -12.29 -0.44
CA ARG A 405 -6.24 -13.33 -0.31
C ARG A 405 -4.89 -12.80 0.18
N ASN A 406 -4.34 -13.43 1.21
CA ASN A 406 -2.99 -13.19 1.69
C ASN A 406 -1.95 -13.78 0.71
N PRO A 407 -0.72 -13.23 0.65
CA PRO A 407 0.38 -13.83 -0.11
C PRO A 407 0.78 -15.18 0.49
N ASP A 408 1.26 -16.10 -0.35
CA ASP A 408 1.76 -17.41 0.11
C ASP A 408 3.18 -17.26 0.71
N ASN A 409 3.98 -16.31 0.20
CA ASN A 409 5.29 -15.96 0.74
C ASN A 409 5.53 -14.44 0.79
N PHE A 410 5.74 -13.90 2.00
CA PHE A 410 5.93 -12.46 2.20
C PHE A 410 7.11 -11.91 1.39
N PHE A 411 8.26 -12.59 1.37
CA PHE A 411 9.44 -12.09 0.65
C PHE A 411 9.20 -12.09 -0.86
N ALA A 412 8.76 -13.22 -1.41
CA ALA A 412 8.61 -13.42 -2.85
C ALA A 412 7.57 -12.47 -3.47
N GLU A 413 6.52 -12.13 -2.71
CA GLU A 413 5.40 -11.32 -3.20
C GLU A 413 5.43 -9.90 -2.63
N THR A 414 5.43 -9.73 -1.31
CA THR A 414 5.33 -8.40 -0.67
C THR A 414 6.67 -7.64 -0.65
N GLU A 415 7.79 -8.32 -0.36
CA GLU A 415 9.08 -7.63 -0.33
C GLU A 415 9.55 -7.32 -1.76
N GLN A 416 9.40 -8.28 -2.69
CA GLN A 416 9.87 -8.14 -4.06
C GLN A 416 8.95 -7.38 -5.03
N VAL A 417 7.68 -7.08 -4.66
CA VAL A 417 6.84 -6.25 -5.53
C VAL A 417 7.45 -4.87 -5.77
N ALA A 418 7.42 -4.40 -7.01
CA ALA A 418 7.85 -3.08 -7.42
C ALA A 418 6.65 -2.31 -7.98
N PHE A 419 6.29 -1.21 -7.30
CA PHE A 419 5.36 -0.22 -7.81
C PHE A 419 6.14 0.91 -8.46
N CYS A 420 5.61 1.56 -9.49
CA CYS A 420 6.25 2.71 -10.13
C CYS A 420 5.21 3.70 -10.64
N ALA A 421 5.34 4.98 -10.27
CA ALA A 421 4.42 6.03 -10.75
C ALA A 421 4.46 6.20 -12.29
N ALA A 422 5.51 5.72 -12.96
CA ALA A 422 5.62 5.73 -14.41
C ALA A 422 4.83 4.61 -15.10
N HIS A 423 4.37 3.58 -14.37
CA HIS A 423 3.56 2.50 -14.93
C HIS A 423 2.12 2.99 -15.10
N VAL A 424 1.88 3.71 -16.20
CA VAL A 424 0.55 4.07 -16.70
C VAL A 424 0.21 3.24 -17.94
N ILE A 425 -1.07 3.20 -18.28
CA ILE A 425 -1.63 2.49 -19.44
C ILE A 425 -2.35 3.50 -20.35
N PRO A 426 -2.66 3.15 -21.62
CA PRO A 426 -3.49 4.00 -22.47
C PRO A 426 -4.73 4.50 -21.73
N GLY A 427 -5.04 5.79 -21.88
CA GLY A 427 -6.17 6.43 -21.20
C GLY A 427 -5.85 7.10 -19.86
N ILE A 428 -4.62 6.97 -19.35
CA ILE A 428 -4.09 7.71 -18.19
C ILE A 428 -2.76 8.35 -18.60
N ASP A 429 -2.59 9.64 -18.30
CA ASP A 429 -1.36 10.37 -18.59
C ASP A 429 -0.98 11.31 -17.42
N PHE A 430 0.20 11.92 -17.51
CA PHE A 430 0.76 12.76 -16.46
C PHE A 430 0.30 14.23 -16.59
N SER A 431 0.39 14.95 -15.47
CA SER A 431 0.36 16.42 -15.45
C SER A 431 1.77 16.98 -15.21
N ASN A 432 1.90 18.31 -15.21
CA ASN A 432 3.18 18.99 -14.93
C ASN A 432 3.44 19.21 -13.43
N ASP A 433 2.82 18.42 -12.55
CA ASP A 433 3.17 18.41 -11.13
C ASP A 433 4.67 18.09 -10.97
N PRO A 434 5.49 19.02 -10.43
CA PRO A 434 6.94 18.86 -10.42
C PRO A 434 7.41 17.79 -9.42
N LEU A 435 6.59 17.42 -8.42
CA LEU A 435 6.87 16.28 -7.56
C LEU A 435 6.61 14.96 -8.29
N LEU A 436 5.49 14.87 -9.03
CA LEU A 436 5.19 13.69 -9.85
C LEU A 436 6.29 13.43 -10.90
N ALA A 437 6.76 14.48 -11.58
CA ALA A 437 7.79 14.37 -12.61
C ALA A 437 9.08 13.69 -12.11
N GLY A 438 9.57 14.03 -10.91
CA GLY A 438 10.74 13.34 -10.35
C GLY A 438 10.45 11.92 -9.87
N ARG A 439 9.22 11.63 -9.43
CA ARG A 439 8.80 10.27 -9.06
C ARG A 439 8.77 9.34 -10.28
N ILE A 440 8.39 9.81 -11.47
CA ILE A 440 8.41 9.01 -12.71
C ILE A 440 9.81 8.41 -12.96
N HIS A 441 10.89 9.14 -12.64
CA HIS A 441 12.25 8.61 -12.73
C HIS A 441 12.62 7.66 -11.58
N SER A 442 12.45 8.11 -10.33
CA SER A 442 13.07 7.49 -9.16
C SER A 442 12.64 6.03 -8.92
N TYR A 443 11.38 5.68 -9.17
CA TYR A 443 10.87 4.35 -8.84
C TYR A 443 11.46 3.25 -9.72
N MET A 444 11.78 3.54 -10.99
CA MET A 444 12.45 2.59 -11.88
C MET A 444 13.93 2.43 -11.49
N ASP A 445 14.61 3.55 -11.22
CA ASP A 445 16.03 3.58 -10.84
C ASP A 445 16.31 2.76 -9.57
N THR A 446 15.52 2.99 -8.51
CA THR A 446 15.77 2.34 -7.21
C THR A 446 15.62 0.81 -7.25
N GLN A 447 14.88 0.25 -8.22
CA GLN A 447 14.77 -1.21 -8.35
C GLN A 447 16.06 -1.88 -8.82
N ILE A 448 16.94 -1.16 -9.52
CA ILE A 448 18.17 -1.73 -10.06
C ILE A 448 19.03 -2.31 -8.93
N SER A 449 19.22 -1.55 -7.85
CA SER A 449 19.96 -2.04 -6.68
C SER A 449 19.10 -2.92 -5.77
N ARG A 450 17.84 -2.52 -5.52
CA ARG A 450 16.97 -3.24 -4.58
C ARG A 450 16.64 -4.66 -5.02
N LEU A 451 16.37 -4.86 -6.31
CA LEU A 451 15.95 -6.13 -6.90
C LEU A 451 17.02 -6.74 -7.82
N GLY A 452 18.26 -6.26 -7.73
CA GLY A 452 19.42 -6.89 -8.34
C GLY A 452 19.56 -6.72 -9.86
N GLY A 453 18.78 -5.86 -10.51
CA GLY A 453 18.99 -5.50 -11.92
C GLY A 453 17.73 -5.04 -12.66
N PRO A 454 17.82 -4.89 -14.00
CA PRO A 454 16.73 -4.37 -14.83
C PRO A 454 15.60 -5.38 -15.10
N ASN A 455 15.82 -6.67 -14.80
CA ASN A 455 14.84 -7.75 -15.04
C ASN A 455 13.86 -7.94 -13.87
N PHE A 456 13.70 -6.95 -12.98
CA PHE A 456 12.77 -7.05 -11.84
C PHE A 456 11.31 -7.30 -12.25
N HIS A 457 10.94 -6.94 -13.50
CA HIS A 457 9.62 -7.20 -14.08
C HIS A 457 9.37 -8.69 -14.36
N GLU A 458 10.41 -9.52 -14.40
CA GLU A 458 10.28 -10.98 -14.54
C GLU A 458 10.10 -11.69 -13.19
N LEU A 459 10.24 -10.97 -12.06
CA LEU A 459 9.84 -11.53 -10.77
C LEU A 459 8.33 -11.80 -10.79
N PRO A 460 7.85 -12.97 -10.31
CA PRO A 460 6.49 -13.42 -10.57
C PRO A 460 5.36 -12.48 -10.14
N ILE A 461 5.54 -11.73 -9.06
CA ILE A 461 4.56 -10.73 -8.59
C ILE A 461 4.57 -9.44 -9.43
N ASN A 462 5.63 -9.16 -10.17
CA ASN A 462 5.77 -7.97 -11.01
C ASN A 462 5.41 -8.23 -12.47
N SER A 463 5.44 -9.49 -12.90
CA SER A 463 5.10 -9.87 -14.27
C SER A 463 3.66 -9.48 -14.58
N PRO A 464 3.39 -8.84 -15.72
CA PRO A 464 2.02 -8.52 -16.10
C PRO A 464 1.27 -9.80 -16.51
N VAL A 465 -0.04 -9.67 -16.74
CA VAL A 465 -0.87 -10.78 -17.25
C VAL A 465 -1.00 -10.75 -18.79
N ASN A 466 -0.66 -9.63 -19.43
CA ASN A 466 -0.69 -9.47 -20.88
C ASN A 466 0.66 -9.79 -21.54
N PRO A 467 0.69 -10.15 -22.85
CA PRO A 467 1.92 -10.52 -23.55
C PRO A 467 3.01 -9.45 -23.50
N VAL A 468 4.22 -9.84 -23.09
CA VAL A 468 5.41 -8.96 -23.09
C VAL A 468 6.38 -9.39 -24.19
N HIS A 469 6.47 -8.57 -25.24
CA HIS A 469 7.39 -8.76 -26.36
C HIS A 469 8.06 -7.45 -26.73
N ASN A 470 9.39 -7.40 -26.64
CA ASN A 470 10.17 -6.24 -27.00
C ASN A 470 11.59 -6.67 -27.43
N ASN A 471 12.46 -5.70 -27.68
CA ASN A 471 13.83 -5.90 -28.13
C ASN A 471 14.90 -5.75 -27.03
N GLN A 472 14.51 -5.60 -25.76
CA GLN A 472 15.45 -5.59 -24.63
C GLN A 472 15.99 -7.02 -24.36
N ARG A 473 17.27 -7.14 -24.02
CA ARG A 473 17.96 -8.44 -23.84
C ARG A 473 18.90 -8.39 -22.63
N ASP A 474 19.36 -9.57 -22.24
CA ASP A 474 20.38 -9.79 -21.21
C ASP A 474 19.99 -9.25 -19.83
N GLY A 475 20.93 -8.67 -19.09
CA GLY A 475 20.73 -8.21 -17.71
C GLY A 475 20.81 -9.33 -16.67
N MET A 476 21.00 -8.94 -15.41
CA MET A 476 21.09 -9.89 -14.29
C MET A 476 19.79 -10.70 -14.13
N HIS A 477 19.90 -11.99 -13.78
CA HIS A 477 18.78 -12.90 -13.53
C HIS A 477 17.74 -12.95 -14.67
N ARG A 478 18.18 -12.90 -15.94
CA ARG A 478 17.28 -13.03 -17.09
C ARG A 478 16.60 -14.41 -17.09
N GLN A 479 15.28 -14.45 -16.99
CA GLN A 479 14.46 -15.67 -17.00
C GLN A 479 13.95 -16.00 -18.40
N ALA A 480 13.38 -15.01 -19.11
CA ALA A 480 12.83 -15.27 -20.44
C ALA A 480 13.95 -15.48 -21.46
N ILE A 481 13.81 -16.53 -22.27
CA ILE A 481 14.71 -16.85 -23.40
C ILE A 481 14.00 -16.46 -24.70
N PRO A 482 14.30 -15.30 -25.31
CA PRO A 482 13.66 -14.88 -26.55
C PRO A 482 14.05 -15.79 -27.71
N ARG A 483 13.06 -16.18 -28.53
CA ARG A 483 13.28 -16.97 -29.75
C ARG A 483 13.77 -16.07 -30.89
N GLY A 484 14.68 -16.58 -31.70
CA GLY A 484 15.16 -15.94 -32.92
C GLY A 484 16.45 -15.13 -32.75
N ARG A 485 16.88 -14.49 -33.84
CA ARG A 485 18.17 -13.79 -33.98
C ARG A 485 18.06 -12.26 -34.00
N VAL A 486 16.89 -11.72 -33.68
CA VAL A 486 16.58 -10.28 -33.77
C VAL A 486 16.37 -9.67 -32.38
N SER A 487 16.90 -8.46 -32.21
CA SER A 487 16.79 -7.65 -31.00
C SER A 487 16.78 -6.14 -31.34
N TYR A 488 16.20 -5.76 -32.48
CA TYR A 488 16.10 -4.37 -32.94
C TYR A 488 14.85 -4.18 -33.80
N GLU A 489 14.40 -2.93 -33.93
CA GLU A 489 13.26 -2.52 -34.75
C GLU A 489 13.63 -1.20 -35.47
N PRO A 490 13.22 -1.00 -36.73
CA PRO A 490 12.56 -1.97 -37.62
C PRO A 490 13.50 -3.08 -38.08
N ASN A 491 12.96 -4.26 -38.43
CA ASN A 491 13.76 -5.40 -38.90
C ASN A 491 13.04 -6.21 -39.98
N SER A 492 13.76 -6.73 -40.98
CA SER A 492 13.22 -7.63 -42.00
C SER A 492 13.50 -9.11 -41.71
N LEU A 493 14.57 -9.41 -40.95
CA LEU A 493 14.98 -10.78 -40.60
C LEU A 493 13.99 -11.52 -39.70
N GLY A 494 13.22 -10.78 -38.91
CA GLY A 494 12.13 -11.30 -38.07
C GLY A 494 10.75 -10.97 -38.64
N GLY A 495 10.66 -10.50 -39.90
CA GLY A 495 9.40 -10.10 -40.52
C GLY A 495 8.74 -8.90 -39.84
N GLY A 496 9.51 -7.97 -39.26
CA GLY A 496 8.98 -6.77 -38.59
C GLY A 496 8.58 -6.97 -37.13
N CYS A 497 8.69 -8.18 -36.58
CA CYS A 497 8.25 -8.48 -35.21
C CYS A 497 9.37 -8.38 -34.15
N PRO A 498 9.04 -8.03 -32.88
CA PRO A 498 7.78 -7.39 -32.46
C PRO A 498 7.66 -5.97 -33.05
N PHE A 499 6.42 -5.52 -33.30
CA PHE A 499 6.10 -4.29 -34.03
C PHE A 499 5.35 -3.27 -33.13
N GLN A 500 5.41 -1.99 -33.49
CA GLN A 500 4.66 -0.94 -32.79
C GLN A 500 3.14 -1.07 -32.99
N ALA A 501 2.35 -0.83 -31.94
CA ALA A 501 0.90 -1.02 -31.94
C ALA A 501 0.09 0.07 -32.68
N GLY A 502 0.71 1.22 -33.01
CA GLY A 502 0.01 2.38 -33.57
C GLY A 502 -0.86 3.12 -32.54
N ALA A 503 -1.48 4.23 -32.96
CA ALA A 503 -2.19 5.16 -32.06
C ALA A 503 -3.47 4.59 -31.44
N GLU A 504 -4.15 3.67 -32.13
CA GLU A 504 -5.43 3.12 -31.69
C GLU A 504 -5.29 2.16 -30.50
N GLN A 505 -4.13 1.50 -30.37
CA GLN A 505 -3.88 0.49 -29.34
C GLN A 505 -2.67 0.81 -28.45
N GLY A 506 -1.81 1.75 -28.87
CA GLY A 506 -0.58 2.12 -28.17
C GLY A 506 -0.76 3.32 -27.26
N PHE A 507 0.13 3.46 -26.29
CA PHE A 507 0.23 4.67 -25.47
C PHE A 507 0.67 5.86 -26.34
N VAL A 508 -0.08 6.96 -26.27
CA VAL A 508 0.24 8.24 -26.92
C VAL A 508 0.15 9.34 -25.87
N THR A 509 1.24 10.08 -25.67
CA THR A 509 1.25 11.24 -24.77
C THR A 509 0.35 12.33 -25.31
N VAL A 510 -0.47 12.92 -24.44
CA VAL A 510 -1.31 14.06 -24.80
C VAL A 510 -0.41 15.23 -25.20
N PRO A 511 -0.57 15.83 -26.39
CA PRO A 511 0.16 17.02 -26.78
C PRO A 511 -0.26 18.14 -25.85
N GLU A 512 0.69 18.68 -25.10
CA GLU A 512 0.41 19.83 -24.26
C GLU A 512 -0.13 20.97 -25.13
N ARG A 513 -1.28 21.53 -24.75
CA ARG A 513 -1.72 22.81 -25.31
C ARG A 513 -0.71 23.85 -24.84
N MET A 514 0.35 24.06 -25.63
CA MET A 514 1.30 25.15 -25.45
C MET A 514 0.62 26.50 -25.72
N GLN A 515 -0.40 26.84 -24.94
CA GLN A 515 -1.00 28.17 -24.87
C GLN A 515 -0.40 28.95 -23.70
N ALA A 516 0.91 29.14 -23.80
CA ALA A 516 1.59 30.31 -23.28
C ALA A 516 2.76 30.60 -24.24
N LYS A 517 2.41 31.30 -25.32
CA LYS A 517 3.36 31.84 -26.31
C LYS A 517 4.56 32.48 -25.60
N GLN A 518 5.76 32.00 -25.94
CA GLN A 518 6.98 32.83 -26.04
C GLN A 518 7.48 33.55 -24.76
N LEU A 519 7.54 32.89 -23.59
CA LEU A 519 8.23 33.48 -22.43
C LEU A 519 9.06 32.53 -21.54
N GLN A 520 9.42 31.32 -21.97
CA GLN A 520 10.12 30.38 -21.08
C GLN A 520 11.52 30.00 -21.57
N ALA A 521 12.53 30.67 -21.00
CA ALA A 521 13.87 30.13 -20.90
C ALA A 521 13.86 28.84 -20.03
N LYS A 522 14.90 28.00 -20.13
CA LYS A 522 15.13 26.92 -19.16
C LYS A 522 15.36 27.54 -17.77
N VAL A 523 14.42 27.38 -16.84
CA VAL A 523 14.45 28.02 -15.51
C VAL A 523 14.35 27.00 -14.38
N ARG A 524 14.84 27.38 -13.18
CA ARG A 524 14.57 26.70 -11.91
C ARG A 524 13.82 27.68 -11.01
N GLY A 525 12.53 27.47 -10.84
CA GLY A 525 11.65 28.36 -10.07
C GLY A 525 10.25 27.76 -9.93
N LYS A 526 9.51 28.23 -8.94
CA LYS A 526 8.13 27.78 -8.67
C LYS A 526 7.12 28.83 -9.16
N PRO A 527 5.92 28.42 -9.63
CA PRO A 527 4.84 29.36 -9.91
C PRO A 527 4.45 30.15 -8.65
N GLU A 528 4.02 31.41 -8.79
CA GLU A 528 3.68 32.27 -7.64
C GLU A 528 2.54 31.68 -6.79
N LYS A 529 1.56 30.99 -7.40
CA LYS A 529 0.47 30.31 -6.67
C LYS A 529 0.96 29.25 -5.67
N PHE A 530 2.17 28.69 -5.86
CA PHE A 530 2.76 27.72 -4.95
C PHE A 530 3.23 28.39 -3.63
N ALA A 531 3.35 29.72 -3.57
CA ALA A 531 3.78 30.46 -2.39
C ALA A 531 2.69 30.60 -1.29
N ASP A 532 1.48 30.09 -1.52
CA ASP A 532 0.46 29.96 -0.46
C ASP A 532 0.67 28.67 0.34
N HIS A 533 1.03 28.81 1.60
CA HIS A 533 1.39 27.69 2.47
C HIS A 533 0.40 27.45 3.62
N TYR A 534 -0.53 28.38 3.86
CA TYR A 534 -1.34 28.38 5.07
C TYR A 534 -2.84 28.30 4.82
N THR A 535 -3.34 28.70 3.65
CA THR A 535 -4.79 28.74 3.38
C THR A 535 -5.43 27.35 3.52
N GLN A 536 -4.82 26.30 2.96
CA GLN A 536 -5.35 24.95 3.11
C GLN A 536 -5.01 24.28 4.45
N ALA A 537 -3.92 24.68 5.11
CA ALA A 537 -3.66 24.28 6.50
C ALA A 537 -4.78 24.79 7.44
N LYS A 538 -5.24 26.04 7.24
CA LYS A 538 -6.42 26.60 7.93
C LYS A 538 -7.69 25.84 7.60
N LEU A 539 -7.94 25.58 6.31
CA LEU A 539 -9.10 24.82 5.87
C LEU A 539 -9.18 23.50 6.61
N PHE A 540 -8.10 22.71 6.61
CA PHE A 540 -8.08 21.44 7.32
C PHE A 540 -8.34 21.62 8.83
N PHE A 541 -7.56 22.46 9.52
CA PHE A 541 -7.69 22.63 10.98
C PHE A 541 -9.09 23.11 11.40
N ASN A 542 -9.66 24.07 10.67
CA ASN A 542 -10.99 24.60 10.94
C ASN A 542 -12.12 23.59 10.65
N SER A 543 -11.82 22.54 9.89
CA SER A 543 -12.76 21.47 9.55
C SER A 543 -12.81 20.34 10.57
N GLN A 544 -11.88 20.33 11.51
CA GLN A 544 -11.79 19.29 12.54
C GLN A 544 -12.79 19.56 13.67
N THR A 545 -13.33 18.50 14.26
CA THR A 545 -14.10 18.59 15.50
C THR A 545 -13.25 19.10 16.66
N PRO A 546 -13.83 19.61 17.76
CA PRO A 546 -13.06 20.08 18.90
C PRO A 546 -12.10 19.04 19.50
N VAL A 547 -12.47 17.75 19.46
CA VAL A 547 -11.63 16.65 19.94
C VAL A 547 -10.45 16.42 19.00
N GLU A 548 -10.69 16.36 17.69
CA GLU A 548 -9.62 16.24 16.68
C GLU A 548 -8.65 17.44 16.73
N GLN A 549 -9.15 18.66 16.95
CA GLN A 549 -8.29 19.84 17.16
C GLN A 549 -7.42 19.71 18.41
N ALA A 550 -7.98 19.17 19.50
CA ALA A 550 -7.23 18.92 20.73
C ALA A 550 -6.14 17.86 20.53
N HIS A 551 -6.41 16.81 19.75
CA HIS A 551 -5.43 15.77 19.40
C HIS A 551 -4.30 16.33 18.54
N ILE A 552 -4.61 17.18 17.56
CA ILE A 552 -3.60 17.89 16.76
C ILE A 552 -2.69 18.73 17.67
N ALA A 553 -3.27 19.52 18.58
CA ALA A 553 -2.50 20.34 19.52
C ALA A 553 -1.63 19.47 20.45
N ALA A 554 -2.17 18.36 20.95
CA ALA A 554 -1.45 17.41 21.79
C ALA A 554 -0.29 16.73 21.05
N ALA A 555 -0.47 16.37 19.77
CA ALA A 555 0.57 15.79 18.93
C ALA A 555 1.71 16.77 18.67
N PHE A 556 1.40 18.01 18.28
CA PHE A 556 2.42 19.07 18.15
C PHE A 556 3.17 19.28 19.46
N ARG A 557 2.47 19.37 20.59
CA ARG A 557 3.10 19.49 21.92
C ARG A 557 4.03 18.31 22.20
N PHE A 558 3.57 17.08 21.98
CA PHE A 558 4.36 15.87 22.23
C PHE A 558 5.64 15.87 21.39
N GLU A 559 5.51 16.06 20.08
CA GLU A 559 6.65 16.06 19.15
C GLU A 559 7.64 17.17 19.47
N LEU A 560 7.15 18.41 19.61
CA LEU A 560 8.00 19.58 19.87
C LEU A 560 8.66 19.56 21.24
N SER A 561 8.06 18.88 22.24
CA SER A 561 8.65 18.73 23.57
C SER A 561 9.88 17.82 23.58
N LYS A 562 10.05 16.96 22.57
CA LYS A 562 11.21 16.06 22.42
C LYS A 562 12.42 16.72 21.76
N LEU A 563 12.25 17.83 21.05
CA LEU A 563 13.36 18.52 20.39
C LEU A 563 14.31 19.08 21.43
N THR A 564 15.61 19.07 21.17
CA THR A 564 16.62 19.58 22.09
C THR A 564 16.94 21.06 21.86
N VAL A 565 16.65 21.60 20.68
CA VAL A 565 16.94 22.99 20.29
C VAL A 565 15.69 23.89 20.39
N PRO A 566 15.60 24.80 21.38
CA PRO A 566 14.40 25.62 21.59
C PRO A 566 14.03 26.55 20.43
N ALA A 567 15.02 27.00 19.65
CA ALA A 567 14.79 27.89 18.50
C ALA A 567 13.92 27.22 17.41
N ILE A 568 14.04 25.90 17.23
CA ILE A 568 13.21 25.13 16.29
C ILE A 568 11.76 25.11 16.79
N ARG A 569 11.55 24.85 18.08
CA ARG A 569 10.23 24.87 18.72
C ARG A 569 9.55 26.24 18.52
N GLN A 570 10.30 27.32 18.76
CA GLN A 570 9.82 28.70 18.57
C GLN A 570 9.46 28.98 17.11
N ARG A 571 10.28 28.53 16.15
CA ARG A 571 10.01 28.71 14.72
C ARG A 571 8.74 27.96 14.29
N MET A 572 8.53 26.76 14.81
CA MET A 572 7.31 26.01 14.50
C MET A 572 6.07 26.68 15.11
N VAL A 573 6.11 27.12 16.37
CA VAL A 573 5.00 27.89 16.97
C VAL A 573 4.73 29.17 16.18
N SER A 574 5.77 29.87 15.71
CA SER A 574 5.65 31.04 14.82
C SER A 574 4.90 30.73 13.52
N SER A 575 5.15 29.56 12.92
CA SER A 575 4.42 29.07 11.74
C SER A 575 2.96 28.73 12.09
N LEU A 576 2.70 28.04 13.20
CA LEU A 576 1.35 27.66 13.62
C LEU A 576 0.43 28.87 13.86
N ARG A 577 0.96 30.03 14.23
CA ARG A 577 0.19 31.28 14.34
C ARG A 577 -0.47 31.68 13.02
N ASN A 578 0.15 31.34 11.89
CA ASN A 578 -0.43 31.58 10.58
C ASN A 578 -1.55 30.59 10.25
N VAL A 579 -1.69 29.48 10.96
CA VAL A 579 -2.82 28.56 10.85
C VAL A 579 -3.93 28.98 11.82
N SER A 580 -3.66 28.95 13.13
CA SER A 580 -4.61 29.33 14.17
C SER A 580 -3.88 29.89 15.38
N GLN A 581 -4.28 31.10 15.80
CA GLN A 581 -3.74 31.74 17.01
C GLN A 581 -4.03 30.90 18.27
N ALA A 582 -5.21 30.25 18.33
CA ALA A 582 -5.58 29.40 19.47
C ALA A 582 -4.74 28.12 19.53
N LEU A 583 -4.52 27.46 18.39
CA LEU A 583 -3.64 26.29 18.30
C LEU A 583 -2.22 26.66 18.73
N ALA A 584 -1.68 27.75 18.18
CA ALA A 584 -0.33 28.20 18.52
C ALA A 584 -0.18 28.54 20.02
N GLN A 585 -1.19 29.18 20.63
CA GLN A 585 -1.20 29.45 22.06
C GLN A 585 -1.20 28.16 22.88
N GLN A 586 -2.10 27.23 22.56
CA GLN A 586 -2.21 25.96 23.29
C GLN A 586 -0.91 25.14 23.23
N VAL A 587 -0.25 25.11 22.07
CA VAL A 587 1.06 24.45 21.91
C VAL A 587 2.15 25.21 22.68
N ALA A 588 2.18 26.54 22.61
CA ALA A 588 3.15 27.36 23.35
C ALA A 588 3.04 27.17 24.87
N ASP A 589 1.82 27.19 25.41
CA ASP A 589 1.54 26.97 26.82
C ASP A 589 1.99 25.56 27.24
N GLY A 590 1.65 24.55 26.43
CA GLY A 590 2.06 23.17 26.66
C GLY A 590 3.57 22.92 26.57
N LEU A 591 4.32 23.84 25.94
CA LEU A 591 5.79 23.83 25.89
C LEU A 591 6.42 24.73 26.97
N GLY A 592 5.62 25.36 27.83
CA GLY A 592 6.09 26.27 28.88
C GLY A 592 6.71 27.57 28.34
N MET A 593 6.30 28.04 27.17
CA MET A 593 6.80 29.30 26.62
C MET A 593 6.17 30.50 27.35
N THR A 594 7.01 31.42 27.83
CA THR A 594 6.54 32.64 28.56
C THR A 594 5.92 33.69 27.66
N SER A 595 6.21 33.63 26.35
CA SER A 595 5.61 34.50 25.34
C SER A 595 5.54 33.79 24.00
N MET A 596 4.55 34.14 23.19
CA MET A 596 4.39 33.57 21.86
C MET A 596 5.30 34.30 20.85
N PRO A 597 6.09 33.58 20.04
CA PRO A 597 6.91 34.20 18.99
C PRO A 597 6.02 34.93 17.97
N PRO A 598 6.51 35.99 17.28
CA PRO A 598 5.77 36.66 16.21
C PRO A 598 5.33 35.67 15.13
N ALA A 599 4.23 35.98 14.42
CA ALA A 599 3.79 35.15 13.30
C ALA A 599 4.87 35.11 12.21
N MET A 600 5.10 33.93 11.62
CA MET A 600 6.10 33.76 10.58
C MET A 600 5.75 34.64 9.36
N PRO A 601 6.72 35.32 8.73
CA PRO A 601 6.45 36.06 7.51
C PRO A 601 5.84 35.16 6.43
N LEU A 602 4.78 35.65 5.77
CA LEU A 602 4.15 34.92 4.67
C LEU A 602 5.01 35.04 3.41
N ALA A 603 5.18 33.92 2.68
CA ALA A 603 5.85 33.93 1.38
C ALA A 603 5.07 34.74 0.34
N LEU A 604 3.73 34.68 0.42
CA LEU A 604 2.81 35.52 -0.34
C LEU A 604 2.12 36.52 0.59
N ALA A 605 2.39 37.82 0.42
CA ALA A 605 1.88 38.86 1.32
C ALA A 605 0.34 38.96 1.34
N LYS A 606 -0.32 38.61 0.23
CA LYS A 606 -1.77 38.61 0.08
C LYS A 606 -2.22 37.33 -0.65
N PRO A 607 -2.42 36.22 0.07
CA PRO A 607 -2.94 35.00 -0.55
C PRO A 607 -4.33 35.23 -1.14
N SER A 608 -4.66 34.46 -2.18
CA SER A 608 -5.98 34.44 -2.78
C SER A 608 -7.05 34.08 -1.73
N LYS A 609 -8.23 34.68 -1.83
CA LYS A 609 -9.35 34.30 -0.96
C LYS A 609 -9.77 32.86 -1.29
N PRO A 610 -9.83 31.94 -0.31
CA PRO A 610 -10.29 30.58 -0.58
C PRO A 610 -11.77 30.55 -0.90
N GLU A 611 -12.16 29.63 -1.78
CA GLU A 611 -13.56 29.30 -2.05
C GLU A 611 -14.20 28.56 -0.88
N VAL A 612 -13.42 27.70 -0.22
CA VAL A 612 -13.84 26.88 0.93
C VAL A 612 -12.93 27.15 2.11
N SER A 613 -13.49 27.60 3.23
CA SER A 613 -12.75 27.87 4.47
C SER A 613 -12.96 26.83 5.57
N VAL A 614 -13.99 26.00 5.43
CA VAL A 614 -14.33 24.85 6.29
C VAL A 614 -14.99 23.79 5.39
N SER A 615 -14.57 22.54 5.52
CA SER A 615 -15.09 21.37 4.80
C SER A 615 -15.27 20.21 5.78
N PRO A 616 -16.50 19.91 6.23
CA PRO A 616 -16.75 18.81 7.16
C PRO A 616 -16.15 17.47 6.71
N LEU A 617 -16.07 17.25 5.38
CA LEU A 617 -15.54 16.03 4.75
C LEU A 617 -14.04 15.76 5.06
N LEU A 618 -13.31 16.75 5.58
CA LEU A 618 -11.91 16.58 5.99
C LEU A 618 -11.75 15.94 7.39
N SER A 619 -12.79 15.98 8.23
CA SER A 619 -12.81 15.30 9.54
C SER A 619 -12.90 13.78 9.37
N LEU A 620 -12.28 13.02 10.28
CA LEU A 620 -12.46 11.57 10.39
C LEU A 620 -13.92 11.20 10.67
N THR A 621 -14.66 12.08 11.35
CA THR A 621 -16.05 11.82 11.74
C THR A 621 -17.05 11.91 10.58
N ALA A 622 -16.62 12.45 9.43
CA ALA A 622 -17.49 12.59 8.26
C ALA A 622 -17.75 11.27 7.53
N ARG A 623 -16.97 10.23 7.80
CA ARG A 623 -17.09 8.91 7.15
C ARG A 623 -17.14 7.80 8.22
N PRO A 624 -18.26 7.62 8.91
CA PRO A 624 -18.40 6.61 9.97
C PRO A 624 -18.45 5.16 9.46
N GLY A 625 -18.44 4.95 8.13
CA GLY A 625 -18.59 3.63 7.53
C GLY A 625 -20.03 3.13 7.54
N GLU A 626 -20.22 1.85 7.27
CA GLU A 626 -21.55 1.19 7.25
C GLU A 626 -22.07 0.79 8.64
N GLY A 627 -21.34 1.08 9.72
CA GLY A 627 -21.71 0.70 11.09
C GLY A 627 -21.53 -0.79 11.40
N SER A 628 -20.79 -1.52 10.56
CA SER A 628 -20.44 -2.92 10.78
C SER A 628 -19.37 -3.08 11.87
N ILE A 629 -19.48 -4.15 12.66
CA ILE A 629 -18.46 -4.56 13.64
C ILE A 629 -17.51 -5.63 13.08
N ALA A 630 -17.63 -5.95 11.79
CA ALA A 630 -16.83 -6.99 11.15
C ALA A 630 -15.32 -6.69 11.26
N GLY A 631 -14.58 -7.71 11.71
CA GLY A 631 -13.15 -7.65 11.95
C GLY A 631 -12.71 -6.79 13.15
N LEU A 632 -13.62 -6.31 14.01
CA LEU A 632 -13.23 -5.78 15.32
C LEU A 632 -12.79 -6.93 16.24
N LYS A 633 -11.71 -6.76 17.00
CA LYS A 633 -11.21 -7.73 17.98
C LYS A 633 -11.75 -7.35 19.36
N ILE A 634 -12.52 -8.23 20.00
CA ILE A 634 -13.25 -7.90 21.24
C ILE A 634 -12.78 -8.83 22.36
N ALA A 635 -12.30 -8.27 23.47
CA ALA A 635 -11.89 -9.06 24.63
C ALA A 635 -13.08 -9.41 25.50
N ILE A 636 -13.21 -10.68 25.87
CA ILE A 636 -14.14 -11.17 26.89
C ILE A 636 -13.29 -11.70 28.03
N LEU A 637 -13.25 -10.99 29.17
CA LEU A 637 -12.45 -11.45 30.29
C LEU A 637 -13.06 -12.73 30.87
N ALA A 638 -12.22 -13.72 31.13
CA ALA A 638 -12.60 -15.00 31.66
C ALA A 638 -11.76 -15.35 32.89
N ALA A 639 -12.39 -15.96 33.89
CA ALA A 639 -11.71 -16.51 35.05
C ALA A 639 -12.54 -17.61 35.68
N HIS A 640 -11.89 -18.46 36.49
CA HIS A 640 -12.58 -19.52 37.21
C HIS A 640 -13.76 -18.97 38.03
N GLY A 641 -14.91 -19.64 37.93
CA GLY A 641 -16.15 -19.26 38.61
C GLY A 641 -17.03 -18.27 37.84
N MET A 642 -16.71 -17.96 36.58
CA MET A 642 -17.57 -17.14 35.73
C MET A 642 -18.82 -17.90 35.29
N LEU A 643 -19.87 -17.20 34.88
CA LEU A 643 -21.02 -17.80 34.18
C LEU A 643 -20.65 -18.03 32.71
N GLY A 644 -20.50 -19.28 32.29
CA GLY A 644 -20.04 -19.60 30.94
C GLY A 644 -21.11 -19.39 29.88
N GLN A 645 -22.40 -19.56 30.21
CA GLN A 645 -23.50 -19.40 29.26
C GLN A 645 -23.58 -17.99 28.69
N SER A 646 -23.47 -16.94 29.52
CA SER A 646 -23.52 -15.55 29.02
C SER A 646 -22.28 -15.17 28.23
N ALA A 647 -21.09 -15.59 28.69
CA ALA A 647 -19.84 -15.40 27.97
C ALA A 647 -19.85 -16.07 26.58
N ALA A 648 -20.38 -17.29 26.48
CA ALA A 648 -20.55 -18.02 25.22
C ALA A 648 -21.60 -17.37 24.30
N ALA A 649 -22.69 -16.84 24.85
CA ALA A 649 -23.71 -16.13 24.07
C ALA A 649 -23.13 -14.86 23.43
N VAL A 650 -22.43 -14.03 24.20
CA VAL A 650 -21.73 -12.84 23.70
C VAL A 650 -20.75 -13.23 22.59
N HIS A 651 -19.93 -14.26 22.81
CA HIS A 651 -18.97 -14.73 21.81
C HIS A 651 -19.67 -15.18 20.52
N ALA A 652 -20.71 -16.00 20.62
CA ALA A 652 -21.43 -16.53 19.46
C ALA A 652 -22.05 -15.41 18.61
N GLU A 653 -22.66 -14.42 19.26
CA GLU A 653 -23.28 -13.29 18.56
C GLU A 653 -22.24 -12.43 17.84
N LEU A 654 -21.17 -12.04 18.53
CA LEU A 654 -20.10 -11.24 17.94
C LEU A 654 -19.47 -11.95 16.73
N THR A 655 -19.29 -13.28 16.82
CA THR A 655 -18.80 -14.10 15.70
C THR A 655 -19.79 -14.10 14.53
N ALA A 656 -21.10 -14.22 14.80
CA ALA A 656 -22.13 -14.21 13.77
C ALA A 656 -22.20 -12.89 12.99
N LEU A 657 -21.83 -11.78 13.65
CA LEU A 657 -21.71 -10.44 13.06
C LEU A 657 -20.33 -10.17 12.41
N GLY A 658 -19.45 -11.17 12.38
CA GLY A 658 -18.14 -11.10 11.74
C GLY A 658 -17.05 -10.42 12.56
N ALA A 659 -17.28 -10.12 13.83
CA ALA A 659 -16.23 -9.69 14.76
C ALA A 659 -15.38 -10.89 15.23
N THR A 660 -14.24 -10.61 15.85
CA THR A 660 -13.31 -11.60 16.41
C THR A 660 -13.32 -11.50 17.94
N PRO A 661 -14.32 -12.08 18.63
CA PRO A 661 -14.29 -12.19 20.08
C PRO A 661 -13.15 -13.12 20.52
N CYS A 662 -12.57 -12.82 21.68
CA CYS A 662 -11.41 -13.53 22.22
C CYS A 662 -11.55 -13.63 23.74
N PHE A 663 -11.46 -14.84 24.28
CA PHE A 663 -11.45 -15.05 25.72
C PHE A 663 -10.06 -14.74 26.27
N VAL A 664 -9.99 -13.77 27.19
CA VAL A 664 -8.74 -13.33 27.82
C VAL A 664 -8.79 -13.61 29.31
N ALA A 665 -7.84 -14.39 29.83
CA ALA A 665 -7.85 -14.82 31.23
C ALA A 665 -6.47 -14.60 31.90
N PRO A 666 -6.32 -14.81 33.22
CA PRO A 666 -4.99 -14.79 33.85
C PRO A 666 -4.00 -15.81 33.26
N HIS A 667 -4.49 -16.89 32.65
CA HIS A 667 -3.70 -17.89 31.93
C HIS A 667 -4.48 -18.44 30.73
N ILE A 668 -3.76 -18.96 29.72
CA ILE A 668 -4.37 -19.68 28.60
C ILE A 668 -4.91 -21.04 29.02
N GLY A 669 -5.83 -21.61 28.24
CA GLY A 669 -6.41 -22.94 28.49
C GLY A 669 -7.79 -22.91 29.16
N GLU A 670 -8.21 -24.03 29.72
CA GLU A 670 -9.57 -24.21 30.23
C GLU A 670 -9.90 -23.30 31.42
N VAL A 671 -11.08 -22.68 31.37
CA VAL A 671 -11.67 -21.89 32.44
C VAL A 671 -12.84 -22.67 33.04
N GLN A 672 -12.68 -23.11 34.30
CA GLN A 672 -13.77 -23.72 35.07
C GLN A 672 -14.89 -22.71 35.34
N THR A 673 -15.99 -22.82 34.60
CA THR A 673 -17.20 -21.99 34.75
C THR A 673 -18.11 -22.55 35.85
N SER A 674 -18.95 -21.68 36.43
CA SER A 674 -19.87 -22.05 37.52
C SER A 674 -21.04 -22.94 37.05
N ASP A 675 -21.38 -22.86 35.77
CA ASP A 675 -22.43 -23.60 35.08
C ASP A 675 -21.89 -24.76 34.21
N GLN A 676 -20.58 -25.04 34.27
CA GLN A 676 -19.90 -26.11 33.54
C GLN A 676 -19.96 -25.97 31.99
N VAL A 677 -20.29 -24.78 31.48
CA VAL A 677 -20.14 -24.47 30.05
C VAL A 677 -18.65 -24.37 29.71
N PRO A 678 -18.14 -25.10 28.70
CA PRO A 678 -16.72 -25.09 28.38
C PRO A 678 -16.29 -23.74 27.80
N VAL A 679 -15.30 -23.12 28.42
CA VAL A 679 -14.60 -21.94 27.89
C VAL A 679 -13.10 -22.19 27.94
N VAL A 680 -12.42 -21.87 26.85
CA VAL A 680 -10.96 -21.94 26.73
C VAL A 680 -10.47 -20.52 26.44
N ALA A 681 -9.54 -20.04 27.25
CA ALA A 681 -8.91 -18.75 27.03
C ALA A 681 -7.93 -18.83 25.85
N ASP A 682 -8.14 -17.96 24.87
CA ASP A 682 -7.28 -17.81 23.68
C ASP A 682 -6.01 -17.03 24.01
N ALA A 683 -6.11 -16.14 25.00
CA ALA A 683 -5.03 -15.24 25.41
C ALA A 683 -4.97 -15.06 26.93
N SER A 684 -3.82 -14.60 27.41
CA SER A 684 -3.65 -14.16 28.79
C SER A 684 -3.70 -12.64 28.91
N LEU A 685 -4.07 -12.13 30.09
CA LEU A 685 -4.01 -10.70 30.40
C LEU A 685 -2.61 -10.10 30.22
N GLU A 686 -1.56 -10.93 30.34
CA GLU A 686 -0.16 -10.54 30.15
C GLU A 686 0.24 -10.48 28.68
N ASN A 687 -0.13 -11.48 27.87
CA ASN A 687 0.34 -11.57 26.48
C ASN A 687 -0.47 -10.70 25.51
N GLU A 688 -1.73 -10.41 25.83
CA GLU A 688 -2.63 -9.59 25.02
C GLU A 688 -3.29 -8.52 25.91
N PRO A 689 -2.57 -7.42 26.22
CA PRO A 689 -3.10 -6.34 27.03
C PRO A 689 -4.24 -5.58 26.32
N GLY A 690 -5.11 -4.93 27.11
CA GLY A 690 -6.39 -4.40 26.62
C GLY A 690 -6.35 -3.37 25.51
N PHE A 691 -5.24 -2.65 25.35
CA PHE A 691 -5.10 -1.71 24.26
C PHE A 691 -4.98 -2.37 22.87
N LEU A 692 -4.80 -3.70 22.78
CA LEU A 692 -4.82 -4.47 21.52
C LEU A 692 -6.24 -4.77 21.00
N PHE A 693 -7.27 -4.62 21.84
CA PHE A 693 -8.66 -4.91 21.51
C PHE A 693 -9.46 -3.64 21.24
N ASP A 694 -10.56 -3.75 20.51
CA ASP A 694 -11.48 -2.65 20.21
C ASP A 694 -12.49 -2.39 21.34
N ALA A 695 -12.77 -3.41 22.15
CA ALA A 695 -13.72 -3.34 23.26
C ALA A 695 -13.46 -4.42 24.31
N LEU A 696 -14.13 -4.27 25.46
CA LEU A 696 -14.02 -5.17 26.60
C LEU A 696 -15.39 -5.59 27.13
N VAL A 697 -15.53 -6.88 27.40
CA VAL A 697 -16.66 -7.48 28.12
C VAL A 697 -16.13 -8.06 29.43
N LEU A 698 -16.70 -7.62 30.55
CA LEU A 698 -16.41 -8.17 31.87
C LEU A 698 -17.45 -9.24 32.24
N PRO A 699 -17.02 -10.40 32.77
CA PRO A 699 -17.87 -11.57 32.92
C PRO A 699 -18.83 -11.45 34.11
N GLU A 700 -19.86 -12.30 34.12
CA GLU A 700 -20.65 -12.54 35.31
C GLU A 700 -19.96 -13.57 36.24
N GLY A 701 -20.29 -13.51 37.53
CA GLY A 701 -19.83 -14.47 38.55
C GLY A 701 -18.89 -13.86 39.59
N GLU A 702 -19.30 -13.85 40.85
CA GLU A 702 -18.56 -13.22 41.95
C GLU A 702 -17.15 -13.81 42.14
N GLN A 703 -17.00 -15.13 41.99
CA GLN A 703 -15.70 -15.79 42.14
C GLN A 703 -14.74 -15.40 41.01
N ALA A 704 -15.24 -15.28 39.77
CA ALA A 704 -14.44 -14.79 38.66
C ALA A 704 -14.00 -13.34 38.88
N VAL A 705 -14.90 -12.48 39.37
CA VAL A 705 -14.59 -11.10 39.72
C VAL A 705 -13.51 -11.01 40.79
N GLN A 706 -13.57 -11.84 41.84
CA GLN A 706 -12.52 -11.89 42.87
C GLN A 706 -11.17 -12.34 42.28
N ASN A 707 -11.19 -13.36 41.43
CA ASN A 707 -9.99 -13.87 40.77
C ASN A 707 -9.37 -12.80 39.86
N LEU A 708 -10.18 -12.15 39.03
CA LEU A 708 -9.75 -11.04 38.17
C LEU A 708 -9.24 -9.84 38.97
N ALA A 709 -9.89 -9.48 40.08
CA ALA A 709 -9.47 -8.38 40.95
C ALA A 709 -8.11 -8.62 41.62
N SER A 710 -7.72 -9.91 41.80
CA SER A 710 -6.43 -10.27 42.37
C SER A 710 -5.25 -10.12 41.38
N ASP A 711 -5.55 -10.06 40.08
CA ASP A 711 -4.57 -9.83 39.02
C ASP A 711 -4.47 -8.33 38.70
N PRO A 712 -3.29 -7.69 38.88
CA PRO A 712 -3.12 -6.27 38.60
C PRO A 712 -3.38 -5.92 37.12
N HIS A 713 -3.14 -6.84 36.18
CA HIS A 713 -3.36 -6.60 34.75
C HIS A 713 -4.83 -6.31 34.44
N THR A 714 -5.77 -6.90 35.18
CA THR A 714 -7.21 -6.65 35.00
C THR A 714 -7.54 -5.17 35.14
N LEU A 715 -7.01 -4.51 36.17
CA LEU A 715 -7.30 -3.09 36.40
C LEU A 715 -6.68 -2.21 35.34
N ASP A 716 -5.49 -2.55 34.85
CA ASP A 716 -4.83 -1.81 33.79
C ASP A 716 -5.55 -2.01 32.44
N PHE A 717 -6.05 -3.22 32.18
CA PHE A 717 -6.90 -3.54 31.03
C PHE A 717 -8.15 -2.64 31.00
N ILE A 718 -8.87 -2.56 32.12
CA ILE A 718 -10.08 -1.72 32.25
C ILE A 718 -9.73 -0.24 32.09
N LYS A 719 -8.67 0.24 32.77
CA LYS A 719 -8.24 1.65 32.69
C LYS A 719 -7.87 2.05 31.28
N ASP A 720 -7.10 1.23 30.58
CA ASP A 720 -6.66 1.52 29.22
C ASP A 720 -7.85 1.53 28.26
N THR A 721 -8.73 0.52 28.34
CA THR A 721 -9.97 0.48 27.56
C THR A 721 -10.82 1.73 27.77
N TYR A 722 -11.04 2.14 29.03
CA TYR A 722 -11.83 3.32 29.36
C TYR A 722 -11.16 4.62 28.88
N ARG A 723 -9.86 4.80 29.17
CA ARG A 723 -9.09 6.01 28.80
C ARG A 723 -8.93 6.18 27.30
N HIS A 724 -8.85 5.09 26.54
CA HIS A 724 -8.79 5.11 25.08
C HIS A 724 -10.17 5.26 24.42
N GLY A 725 -11.23 5.44 25.21
CA GLY A 725 -12.57 5.71 24.70
C GLY A 725 -13.24 4.49 24.05
N LYS A 726 -12.86 3.27 24.41
CA LYS A 726 -13.38 2.02 23.82
C LYS A 726 -14.66 1.54 24.49
N THR A 727 -15.48 0.76 23.80
CA THR A 727 -16.73 0.23 24.37
C THR A 727 -16.45 -0.79 25.48
N LEU A 728 -17.21 -0.70 26.58
CA LEU A 728 -17.11 -1.51 27.78
C LEU A 728 -18.50 -2.05 28.13
N LEU A 729 -18.61 -3.37 28.27
CA LEU A 729 -19.77 -4.06 28.83
C LEU A 729 -19.39 -4.67 30.18
N SER A 730 -20.11 -4.32 31.23
CA SER A 730 -19.93 -4.87 32.58
C SER A 730 -21.22 -5.52 33.04
N LEU A 731 -21.15 -6.82 33.36
CA LEU A 731 -22.30 -7.61 33.79
C LEU A 731 -22.24 -7.95 35.29
N GLY A 732 -23.36 -7.78 35.98
CA GLY A 732 -23.57 -8.20 37.38
C GLY A 732 -22.45 -7.76 38.33
N ALA A 733 -21.80 -8.73 38.99
CA ALA A 733 -20.75 -8.47 39.97
C ALA A 733 -19.52 -7.72 39.43
N SER A 734 -19.30 -7.68 38.10
CA SER A 734 -18.14 -7.02 37.49
C SER A 734 -18.12 -5.49 37.66
N GLN A 735 -19.23 -4.89 38.09
CA GLN A 735 -19.26 -3.47 38.47
C GLN A 735 -18.23 -3.13 39.55
N ALA A 736 -17.88 -4.08 40.42
CA ALA A 736 -16.83 -3.92 41.42
C ALA A 736 -15.44 -3.71 40.79
N LEU A 737 -15.16 -4.34 39.64
CA LEU A 737 -13.90 -4.15 38.90
C LEU A 737 -13.81 -2.75 38.29
N LEU A 738 -14.91 -2.23 37.74
CA LEU A 738 -14.98 -0.87 37.24
C LEU A 738 -14.70 0.15 38.35
N ALA A 739 -15.33 -0.03 39.51
CA ALA A 739 -15.10 0.81 40.68
C ALA A 739 -13.63 0.74 41.16
N ALA A 740 -13.05 -0.45 41.22
CA ALA A 740 -11.64 -0.66 41.59
C ALA A 740 -10.67 -0.03 40.59
N ALA A 741 -11.02 0.00 39.30
CA ALA A 741 -10.24 0.65 38.24
C ALA A 741 -10.39 2.19 38.26
N GLY A 742 -11.29 2.74 39.08
CA GLY A 742 -11.58 4.17 39.14
C GLY A 742 -12.40 4.68 37.96
N VAL A 743 -13.15 3.80 37.29
CA VAL A 743 -14.09 4.17 36.22
C VAL A 743 -15.35 4.76 36.89
N PRO A 744 -15.72 6.02 36.60
CA PRO A 744 -16.90 6.63 37.21
C PRO A 744 -18.19 6.00 36.66
N SER A 745 -19.20 5.83 37.51
CA SER A 745 -20.51 5.28 37.13
C SER A 745 -21.37 6.25 36.29
N GLN A 746 -20.95 7.53 36.16
CA GLN A 746 -21.56 8.54 35.30
C GLN A 746 -20.49 9.49 34.74
N VAL A 747 -20.66 10.00 33.51
CA VAL A 747 -19.79 11.06 32.96
C VAL A 747 -20.10 12.38 33.64
N ALA A 748 -19.06 13.14 34.01
CA ALA A 748 -19.12 14.39 34.76
C ALA A 748 -19.91 15.56 34.12
N ALA A 749 -20.68 15.32 33.04
CA ALA A 749 -21.42 16.33 32.29
C ALA A 749 -22.93 16.03 32.14
N GLY A 750 -23.49 15.08 32.90
CA GLY A 750 -24.94 14.76 32.87
C GLY A 750 -25.43 14.12 31.56
N LYS A 751 -24.51 13.68 30.68
CA LYS A 751 -24.81 12.84 29.51
C LYS A 751 -24.46 11.39 29.83
N LEU A 752 -25.34 10.46 29.44
CA LEU A 752 -25.08 9.03 29.54
C LEU A 752 -23.90 8.65 28.62
N ASP A 753 -22.97 7.86 29.15
CA ASP A 753 -21.88 7.27 28.38
C ASP A 753 -22.42 6.09 27.56
N GLN A 754 -22.71 6.30 26.28
CA GLN A 754 -23.25 5.23 25.43
C GLN A 754 -22.28 4.06 25.24
N GLY A 755 -20.98 4.25 25.51
CA GLY A 755 -19.99 3.19 25.40
C GLY A 755 -19.71 2.44 26.69
N LEU A 756 -20.35 2.80 27.80
CA LEU A 756 -20.16 2.13 29.09
C LEU A 756 -21.51 1.54 29.50
N ILE A 757 -21.67 0.25 29.25
CA ILE A 757 -22.91 -0.47 29.48
C ILE A 757 -22.73 -1.29 30.75
N ILE A 758 -23.60 -1.01 31.72
CA ILE A 758 -23.54 -1.57 33.07
C ILE A 758 -24.90 -2.17 33.36
N GLU A 759 -24.99 -3.49 33.36
CA GLU A 759 -26.26 -4.21 33.47
C GLU A 759 -26.08 -5.43 34.38
N GLU A 760 -27.17 -5.95 34.95
CA GLU A 760 -27.12 -7.10 35.85
C GLU A 760 -26.93 -8.43 35.09
N THR A 761 -27.59 -8.57 33.94
CA THR A 761 -27.60 -9.79 33.13
C THR A 761 -27.52 -9.46 31.65
N TYR A 762 -26.94 -10.36 30.85
CA TYR A 762 -26.94 -10.22 29.41
C TYR A 762 -28.32 -10.57 28.81
N THR A 763 -28.98 -9.59 28.21
CA THR A 763 -30.27 -9.74 27.49
C THR A 763 -30.15 -9.25 26.04
N ASP A 764 -31.16 -9.52 25.22
CA ASP A 764 -31.21 -9.05 23.82
C ASP A 764 -31.11 -7.51 23.74
N GLU A 765 -31.70 -6.77 24.67
CA GLU A 765 -31.59 -5.30 24.70
C GLU A 765 -30.16 -4.82 25.04
N VAL A 766 -29.48 -5.52 25.96
CA VAL A 766 -28.09 -5.23 26.33
C VAL A 766 -27.15 -5.55 25.18
N GLN A 767 -27.41 -6.66 24.48
CA GLN A 767 -26.73 -7.04 23.26
C GLN A 767 -26.85 -5.97 22.19
N ASP A 768 -28.06 -5.53 21.87
CA ASP A 768 -28.31 -4.48 20.86
C ASP A 768 -27.61 -3.16 21.24
N ALA A 769 -27.68 -2.76 22.50
CA ALA A 769 -26.98 -1.56 22.99
C ALA A 769 -25.46 -1.69 22.84
N PHE A 770 -24.89 -2.85 23.15
CA PHE A 770 -23.45 -3.11 23.01
C PHE A 770 -23.00 -3.08 21.56
N ILE A 771 -23.74 -3.72 20.66
CA ILE A 771 -23.45 -3.72 19.21
C ILE A 771 -23.52 -2.29 18.64
N GLN A 772 -24.56 -1.52 19.00
CA GLN A 772 -24.67 -0.13 18.58
C GLN A 772 -23.50 0.73 19.09
N ALA A 773 -23.07 0.50 20.34
CA ALA A 773 -21.92 1.19 20.90
C ALA A 773 -20.59 0.77 20.25
N LEU A 774 -20.43 -0.50 19.87
CA LEU A 774 -19.27 -1.00 19.11
C LEU A 774 -19.18 -0.38 17.71
N ALA A 775 -20.31 -0.23 17.03
CA ALA A 775 -20.36 0.36 15.69
C ALA A 775 -19.83 1.81 15.64
N LEU A 776 -19.87 2.54 16.75
CA LEU A 776 -19.28 3.88 16.89
C LEU A 776 -17.75 3.86 17.00
N GLN A 777 -17.17 2.70 17.32
CA GLN A 777 -15.76 2.42 17.64
C GLN A 777 -15.15 3.20 18.82
N ARG A 778 -15.48 4.48 19.00
CA ARG A 778 -14.93 5.35 20.05
C ARG A 778 -15.96 6.27 20.69
N HIS A 779 -15.66 6.64 21.93
CA HIS A 779 -16.49 7.44 22.84
C HIS A 779 -15.73 8.68 23.33
N PRO A 780 -15.44 9.66 22.45
CA PRO A 780 -14.53 10.78 22.73
C PRO A 780 -15.03 11.73 23.83
N GLN A 781 -16.31 11.66 24.21
CA GLN A 781 -16.86 12.39 25.36
C GLN A 781 -16.09 12.12 26.66
N ARG A 782 -15.43 10.95 26.79
CA ARG A 782 -14.62 10.58 27.96
C ARG A 782 -13.32 11.37 28.05
N GLU A 783 -12.72 11.73 26.93
CA GLU A 783 -11.46 12.49 26.89
C GLU A 783 -11.65 13.91 27.39
N ALA A 784 -12.79 14.53 27.06
CA ALA A 784 -13.15 15.86 27.56
C ALA A 784 -13.22 15.90 29.10
N ALA A 785 -13.75 14.85 29.73
CA ALA A 785 -13.81 14.72 31.19
C ALA A 785 -12.41 14.48 31.82
N LEU A 786 -11.52 13.77 31.12
CA LEU A 786 -10.14 13.54 31.56
C LEU A 786 -9.27 14.81 31.45
N LEU A 787 -9.46 15.62 30.40
CA LEU A 787 -8.74 16.88 30.18
C LEU A 787 -9.15 17.98 31.17
N GLN A 788 -10.44 18.06 31.56
CA GLN A 788 -10.90 19.01 32.58
C GLN A 788 -10.26 18.76 33.95
N ASN A 789 -10.00 17.49 34.31
CA ASN A 789 -9.34 17.13 35.57
C ASN A 789 -7.83 17.40 35.59
N GLN A 790 -7.18 17.49 34.42
CA GLN A 790 -5.76 17.87 34.33
C GLN A 790 -5.56 19.38 34.43
N GLY A 791 -6.48 20.19 33.90
CA GLY A 791 -6.44 21.66 34.01
C GLY A 791 -6.70 22.20 35.44
N ALA A 792 -7.29 21.40 36.33
CA ALA A 792 -7.48 21.77 37.75
C ALA A 792 -6.24 21.50 38.63
N ARG A 793 -5.18 20.89 38.07
CA ARG A 793 -3.91 20.57 38.78
C ARG A 793 -2.72 21.43 38.33
N SER A 794 -2.92 22.34 37.38
CA SER A 794 -2.01 23.46 37.05
C SER A 794 -2.54 24.74 37.68
#